data_AF-A0A133ZVW0-F1
#
_entry.id   AF-A0A133ZVW0-F1
#
_cell.length_a   1.000
_cell.length_b   1.000
_cell.length_c   1.000
_cell.angle_alpha   90.00
_cell.angle_beta   90.00
_cell.angle_gamma   90.00
#
_symmetry.space_group_name_H-M   'P 1'
#
loop_
_entity.id
_entity.type
_entity.pdbx_description
1 polymer ?
#
loop_
_entity_poly.entity_id
_entity_poly.type
_entity_poly.pdbx_seq_one_letter_code
_entity_poly.pdbx_strand_id
1 'polypeptide(L)'
;MKKYKLSILLASAVLGGVGATYLSAEVNEVSAAEVKTEVVTPATTTDKNEGIPAGATTSAAQVTAPKEVKNIGEVQGESHESPLVGKEVVINNVVVTKTDKTGFYVQDKVSDNNPKTSDAVYVASEEKVESGDLLKVQGTVKEGYMEEYSVRPGQTFKKPAGSLTVTQIINATITKLGKADLPKALNISEKMPKDIVDNTPTKYNPETEALDYWESLEGMRVEVTKPKVTGPQYKGDIYVLPGDYKGQKLNNIGGVNLRPGVQNTEVLPITVGNKFVAKAKDYFNENITGVVTYKNKTYKIDPSSVPAIQDGGLKREVSKIYPSEDKLTIASYNIENFSANNNGHDETPEEKVDKIANSFIKEVHSPDIITLIEVQDNNGGVNDGTVDGVKSGEKLAQRIKSLGGPDYKYTEIAPVDGKDGGKPGANIRVAYLYNPKRVTLIGKEKGGSEEAARFVNGHLEKNPARIDPKSVHFEKVRKSLAAEFEFKGERIVVIANHLKSKLGDDAIYGSNQPSVENTKAKRIEEAKILNAFIKEGLRQNPNLKFVLTGDFNDFEFSDSVKTIVGNELVNLMAEHEQGDRYSYFYRGSNQSLDNILISKNIKDKVVFSPVHINASFMEEHGRASDHDPVVVQIDFSKPAAPESPGLNPTTPALSEINPTTPLSPEVKPEQGSTSNKEDKKDNLTSQDLGEVATDANNDAPKSKTKEVTSAKNVLPKTGLDTSSSLVFAGISAMMAFFLGRKKRNN
;
A
#
# COMPACT_ATOMS: atom_id res chain seq x y z
N MET A 1 -39.73 -42.09 2.04
CA MET A 1 -39.65 -42.28 3.50
C MET A 1 -39.24 -40.96 4.14
N LYS A 2 -40.00 -40.56 5.18
CA LYS A 2 -39.79 -39.51 6.20
C LYS A 2 -39.13 -38.18 5.80
N LYS A 3 -40.01 -37.17 5.67
CA LYS A 3 -39.74 -35.73 5.81
C LYS A 3 -39.43 -35.41 7.28
N TYR A 4 -38.45 -34.56 7.55
CA TYR A 4 -38.36 -33.78 8.78
C TYR A 4 -38.56 -32.31 8.46
N LYS A 5 -39.63 -31.73 9.03
CA LYS A 5 -39.89 -30.30 9.14
C LYS A 5 -39.07 -29.76 10.31
N LEU A 6 -38.44 -28.60 10.15
CA LEU A 6 -38.08 -27.74 11.27
C LEU A 6 -38.70 -26.36 11.00
N SER A 7 -39.66 -26.02 11.84
CA SER A 7 -40.35 -24.73 11.88
C SER A 7 -39.59 -23.79 12.81
N ILE A 8 -39.34 -22.55 12.38
CA ILE A 8 -38.98 -21.45 13.27
C ILE A 8 -40.14 -20.45 13.25
N LEU A 9 -40.83 -20.33 14.38
CA LEU A 9 -41.76 -19.24 14.68
C LEU A 9 -40.95 -17.98 14.99
N LEU A 10 -41.26 -16.87 14.32
CA LEU A 10 -40.98 -15.53 14.82
C LEU A 10 -42.30 -14.92 15.30
N ALA A 11 -42.43 -14.74 16.61
CA ALA A 11 -43.48 -13.94 17.21
C ALA A 11 -43.05 -12.46 17.18
N SER A 12 -43.81 -11.64 16.48
CA SER A 12 -43.69 -10.18 16.51
C SER A 12 -44.56 -9.63 17.64
N ALA A 13 -44.02 -8.73 18.45
CA ALA A 13 -44.78 -7.83 19.30
C ALA A 13 -44.43 -6.39 18.91
N VAL A 14 -45.46 -5.63 18.55
CA VAL A 14 -45.42 -4.20 18.17
C VAL A 14 -46.12 -3.40 19.27
N LEU A 15 -45.56 -2.24 19.64
CA LEU A 15 -46.21 -0.98 20.04
C LEU A 15 -45.11 -0.02 20.59
N GLY A 16 -44.94 1.24 20.18
CA GLY A 16 -45.61 2.07 19.18
C GLY A 16 -45.03 3.50 19.14
N GLY A 17 -45.31 4.21 18.04
CA GLY A 17 -45.39 5.69 17.89
C GLY A 17 -44.08 6.49 17.74
N VAL A 18 -43.97 7.60 17.01
CA VAL A 18 -44.77 8.36 16.02
C VAL A 18 -43.77 9.26 15.26
N GLY A 19 -43.91 9.42 13.93
CA GLY A 19 -43.59 10.68 13.24
C GLY A 19 -42.66 10.65 12.02
N ALA A 20 -43.18 11.21 10.91
CA ALA A 20 -42.50 11.74 9.70
C ALA A 20 -42.20 10.79 8.52
N THR A 21 -43.25 10.60 7.69
CA THR A 21 -43.31 10.69 6.22
C THR A 21 -42.05 10.49 5.36
N TYR A 22 -42.04 9.41 4.58
CA TYR A 22 -41.33 9.31 3.30
C TYR A 22 -42.31 8.82 2.20
N LEU A 23 -42.20 9.46 1.03
CA LEU A 23 -42.96 9.20 -0.19
C LEU A 23 -42.69 7.78 -0.72
N SER A 24 -43.78 7.10 -1.12
CA SER A 24 -43.80 5.74 -1.66
C SER A 24 -43.30 5.68 -3.10
N ALA A 25 -42.35 4.79 -3.39
CA ALA A 25 -42.08 4.30 -4.74
C ALA A 25 -42.98 3.09 -5.03
N GLU A 26 -43.65 3.12 -6.17
CA GLU A 26 -44.54 2.07 -6.67
C GLU A 26 -43.80 0.75 -6.89
N VAL A 27 -44.41 -0.33 -6.43
CA VAL A 27 -44.01 -1.72 -6.70
C VAL A 27 -44.69 -2.14 -7.99
N ASN A 28 -43.92 -2.39 -9.05
CA ASN A 28 -44.38 -3.15 -10.21
C ASN A 28 -43.92 -4.60 -10.06
N GLU A 29 -44.88 -5.50 -9.87
CA GLU A 29 -44.69 -6.94 -10.04
C GLU A 29 -44.39 -7.24 -11.51
N VAL A 30 -43.32 -7.99 -11.77
CA VAL A 30 -43.16 -8.70 -13.04
C VAL A 30 -42.74 -10.13 -12.76
N SER A 31 -43.56 -11.03 -13.29
CA SER A 31 -43.55 -12.48 -13.27
C SER A 31 -42.20 -13.14 -13.59
N ALA A 32 -41.84 -14.14 -12.78
CA ALA A 32 -40.73 -15.07 -13.03
C ALA A 32 -41.05 -16.01 -14.22
N ALA A 33 -40.18 -16.02 -15.22
CA ALA A 33 -40.12 -17.07 -16.24
C ALA A 33 -38.98 -18.04 -15.91
N GLU A 34 -39.30 -19.34 -15.84
CA GLU A 34 -38.36 -20.43 -15.63
C GLU A 34 -37.40 -20.61 -16.82
N VAL A 35 -36.08 -20.66 -16.55
CA VAL A 35 -35.09 -21.17 -17.51
C VAL A 35 -34.52 -22.47 -16.95
N LYS A 36 -34.80 -23.57 -17.65
CA LYS A 36 -34.27 -24.92 -17.39
C LYS A 36 -32.79 -24.97 -17.75
N THR A 37 -31.94 -25.31 -16.79
CA THR A 37 -30.55 -25.75 -17.01
C THR A 37 -30.47 -27.26 -16.87
N GLU A 38 -30.22 -27.97 -17.97
CA GLU A 38 -29.85 -29.39 -17.94
C GLU A 38 -28.37 -29.53 -17.57
N VAL A 39 -28.12 -30.28 -16.49
CA VAL A 39 -26.80 -30.78 -16.09
C VAL A 39 -26.78 -32.26 -16.42
N VAL A 40 -25.84 -32.71 -17.27
CA VAL A 40 -25.62 -34.13 -17.55
C VAL A 40 -24.35 -34.59 -16.84
N THR A 41 -24.52 -35.49 -15.87
CA THR A 41 -23.48 -36.27 -15.20
C THR A 41 -23.14 -37.56 -15.97
N PRO A 42 -21.94 -38.14 -15.78
CA PRO A 42 -21.44 -39.24 -16.61
C PRO A 42 -21.99 -40.61 -16.17
N ALA A 43 -22.24 -41.49 -17.14
CA ALA A 43 -22.61 -42.88 -16.91
C ALA A 43 -21.53 -43.84 -17.44
N THR A 44 -21.09 -44.73 -16.56
CA THR A 44 -20.25 -45.89 -16.84
C THR A 44 -21.15 -47.09 -17.12
N THR A 45 -21.02 -47.79 -18.26
CA THR A 45 -21.43 -49.21 -18.38
C THR A 45 -20.65 -49.95 -19.48
N THR A 46 -19.99 -51.02 -19.02
CA THR A 46 -19.58 -52.31 -19.61
C THR A 46 -20.00 -52.73 -21.03
N ASP A 47 -19.00 -53.33 -21.70
CA ASP A 47 -18.96 -54.34 -22.77
C ASP A 47 -20.26 -54.93 -23.32
N LYS A 48 -20.36 -54.92 -24.66
CA LYS A 48 -20.68 -56.08 -25.51
C LYS A 48 -20.27 -55.84 -26.96
N ASN A 49 -19.54 -56.81 -27.52
CA ASN A 49 -19.19 -56.95 -28.94
C ASN A 49 -20.41 -56.91 -29.85
N GLU A 50 -20.32 -56.22 -30.99
CA GLU A 50 -20.74 -56.71 -32.31
C GLU A 50 -20.34 -55.75 -33.45
N GLY A 51 -19.68 -56.29 -34.48
CA GLY A 51 -19.80 -55.86 -35.88
C GLY A 51 -19.08 -54.59 -36.35
N ILE A 52 -17.91 -54.75 -36.97
CA ILE A 52 -17.32 -53.75 -37.88
C ILE A 52 -18.07 -53.81 -39.23
N PRO A 53 -18.52 -52.67 -39.79
CA PRO A 53 -18.49 -52.46 -41.23
C PRO A 53 -17.43 -51.42 -41.58
N ALA A 54 -16.57 -51.79 -42.52
CA ALA A 54 -15.53 -50.96 -43.09
C ALA A 54 -16.13 -49.76 -43.85
N GLY A 55 -15.60 -48.56 -43.60
CA GLY A 55 -15.89 -47.36 -44.39
C GLY A 55 -16.18 -46.11 -43.57
N ALA A 56 -15.22 -45.64 -42.78
CA ALA A 56 -15.23 -44.27 -42.27
C ALA A 56 -13.93 -43.60 -42.69
N THR A 57 -14.03 -42.81 -43.75
CA THR A 57 -13.03 -41.82 -44.14
C THR A 57 -12.70 -40.94 -42.94
N THR A 58 -11.44 -40.89 -42.57
CA THR A 58 -10.91 -39.87 -41.67
C THR A 58 -11.17 -38.51 -42.31
N SER A 59 -12.09 -37.74 -41.74
CA SER A 59 -12.24 -36.32 -42.06
C SER A 59 -10.92 -35.64 -41.70
N ALA A 60 -10.08 -35.40 -42.72
CA ALA A 60 -8.92 -34.55 -42.58
C ALA A 60 -9.43 -33.18 -42.10
N ALA A 61 -8.91 -32.70 -40.97
CA ALA A 61 -9.14 -31.33 -40.53
C ALA A 61 -8.87 -30.40 -41.72
N GLN A 62 -9.90 -29.71 -42.17
CA GLN A 62 -9.82 -28.81 -43.31
C GLN A 62 -8.86 -27.68 -42.90
N VAL A 63 -7.62 -27.73 -43.39
CA VAL A 63 -6.62 -26.69 -43.15
C VAL A 63 -7.14 -25.42 -43.80
N THR A 64 -7.77 -24.56 -43.01
CA THR A 64 -8.20 -23.23 -43.47
C THR A 64 -6.94 -22.43 -43.78
N ALA A 65 -6.85 -21.87 -44.98
CA ALA A 65 -5.73 -21.02 -45.36
C ALA A 65 -5.56 -19.86 -44.34
N PRO A 66 -4.32 -19.44 -44.05
CA PRO A 66 -4.06 -18.30 -43.17
C PRO A 66 -4.84 -17.05 -43.63
N LYS A 67 -5.45 -16.34 -42.69
CA LYS A 67 -6.11 -15.05 -42.98
C LYS A 67 -5.04 -13.96 -43.07
N GLU A 68 -4.85 -13.39 -44.25
CA GLU A 68 -4.08 -12.16 -44.39
C GLU A 68 -4.89 -10.99 -43.80
N VAL A 69 -4.31 -10.30 -42.81
CA VAL A 69 -4.92 -9.13 -42.18
C VAL A 69 -4.30 -7.86 -42.74
N LYS A 70 -5.07 -6.78 -42.80
CA LYS A 70 -4.58 -5.49 -43.33
C LYS A 70 -3.57 -4.82 -42.39
N ASN A 71 -3.77 -4.97 -41.09
CA ASN A 71 -2.99 -4.36 -40.01
C ASN A 71 -3.14 -5.22 -38.73
N ILE A 72 -2.40 -4.86 -37.67
CA ILE A 72 -2.50 -5.52 -36.37
C ILE A 72 -3.81 -5.17 -35.65
N GLY A 73 -4.41 -4.02 -35.92
CA GLY A 73 -5.73 -3.64 -35.38
C GLY A 73 -6.83 -4.68 -35.65
N GLU A 74 -6.81 -5.39 -36.79
CA GLU A 74 -7.72 -6.52 -37.05
C GLU A 74 -7.45 -7.76 -36.19
N VAL A 75 -6.20 -7.94 -35.74
CA VAL A 75 -5.82 -9.01 -34.82
C VAL A 75 -6.25 -8.64 -33.41
N GLN A 76 -6.00 -7.42 -32.97
CA GLN A 76 -6.37 -6.95 -31.64
C GLN A 76 -7.89 -6.85 -31.48
N GLY A 77 -8.57 -6.12 -32.38
CA GLY A 77 -10.01 -5.88 -32.31
C GLY A 77 -10.42 -4.86 -31.24
N GLU A 78 -11.69 -4.45 -31.27
CA GLU A 78 -12.27 -3.48 -30.32
C GLU A 78 -12.88 -4.19 -29.09
N SER A 79 -12.08 -5.06 -28.45
CA SER A 79 -12.46 -5.86 -27.26
C SER A 79 -11.23 -6.27 -26.46
N HIS A 80 -11.44 -6.79 -25.24
CA HIS A 80 -10.39 -7.35 -24.35
C HIS A 80 -9.83 -8.70 -24.77
N GLU A 81 -10.43 -9.32 -25.79
CA GLU A 81 -9.95 -10.56 -26.38
C GLU A 81 -10.00 -10.40 -27.90
N SER A 82 -9.01 -10.96 -28.58
CA SER A 82 -8.95 -10.91 -30.03
C SER A 82 -10.16 -11.62 -30.70
N PRO A 83 -10.75 -11.03 -31.77
CA PRO A 83 -11.77 -11.71 -32.58
C PRO A 83 -11.20 -12.86 -33.42
N LEU A 84 -9.86 -13.01 -33.47
CA LEU A 84 -9.15 -13.98 -34.29
C LEU A 84 -8.48 -15.10 -33.47
N VAL A 85 -8.78 -15.24 -32.17
CA VAL A 85 -8.23 -16.32 -31.33
C VAL A 85 -8.36 -17.68 -32.00
N GLY A 86 -7.25 -18.42 -32.03
CA GLY A 86 -7.14 -19.75 -32.65
C GLY A 86 -7.05 -19.76 -34.17
N LYS A 87 -7.13 -18.59 -34.84
CA LYS A 87 -6.94 -18.48 -36.29
C LYS A 87 -5.46 -18.25 -36.61
N GLU A 88 -5.04 -18.80 -37.75
CA GLU A 88 -3.76 -18.47 -38.34
C GLU A 88 -3.88 -17.18 -39.16
N VAL A 89 -2.99 -16.23 -38.93
CA VAL A 89 -2.97 -14.91 -39.57
C VAL A 89 -1.63 -14.65 -40.26
N VAL A 90 -1.66 -13.81 -41.29
CA VAL A 90 -0.47 -13.26 -41.95
C VAL A 90 -0.51 -11.74 -41.83
N ILE A 91 0.53 -11.18 -41.21
CA ILE A 91 0.69 -9.76 -40.94
C ILE A 91 1.92 -9.28 -41.71
N ASN A 92 1.77 -8.28 -42.58
CA ASN A 92 2.86 -7.76 -43.41
C ASN A 92 3.27 -6.35 -42.96
N ASN A 93 4.51 -5.95 -43.25
CA ASN A 93 5.01 -4.59 -43.02
C ASN A 93 4.97 -4.13 -41.56
N VAL A 94 5.35 -5.01 -40.63
CA VAL A 94 5.45 -4.68 -39.20
C VAL A 94 6.90 -4.50 -38.78
N VAL A 95 7.16 -3.58 -37.86
CA VAL A 95 8.51 -3.23 -37.39
C VAL A 95 8.71 -3.77 -35.98
N VAL A 96 9.83 -4.44 -35.73
CA VAL A 96 10.20 -4.87 -34.38
C VAL A 96 10.49 -3.65 -33.51
N THR A 97 9.70 -3.42 -32.47
CA THR A 97 9.84 -2.27 -31.56
C THR A 97 10.69 -2.62 -30.34
N LYS A 98 10.58 -3.85 -29.84
CA LYS A 98 11.34 -4.36 -28.69
C LYS A 98 11.54 -5.87 -28.78
N THR A 99 12.71 -6.33 -28.37
CA THR A 99 13.05 -7.76 -28.28
C THR A 99 13.13 -8.21 -26.82
N ASP A 100 12.61 -9.39 -26.53
CA ASP A 100 12.66 -10.05 -25.24
C ASP A 100 13.34 -11.43 -25.35
N LYS A 101 13.47 -12.13 -24.22
CA LYS A 101 14.12 -13.45 -24.17
C LYS A 101 13.36 -14.54 -24.94
N THR A 102 12.04 -14.41 -25.01
CA THR A 102 11.10 -15.46 -25.47
C THR A 102 10.27 -15.02 -26.68
N GLY A 103 10.65 -13.91 -27.32
CA GLY A 103 9.88 -13.29 -28.37
C GLY A 103 10.20 -11.81 -28.52
N PHE A 104 9.30 -11.08 -29.18
CA PHE A 104 9.49 -9.67 -29.48
C PHE A 104 8.15 -8.99 -29.79
N TYR A 105 8.09 -7.68 -29.58
CA TYR A 105 6.97 -6.85 -29.97
C TYR A 105 7.16 -6.34 -31.39
N VAL A 106 6.09 -6.42 -32.18
CA VAL A 106 6.01 -5.78 -33.51
C VAL A 106 4.87 -4.77 -33.52
N GLN A 107 5.03 -3.72 -34.32
CA GLN A 107 4.00 -2.70 -34.52
C GLN A 107 3.88 -2.37 -36.01
N ASP A 108 2.68 -2.03 -36.48
CA ASP A 108 2.45 -1.63 -37.87
C ASP A 108 3.39 -0.48 -38.27
N LYS A 109 4.03 -0.61 -39.44
CA LYS A 109 4.86 0.47 -40.00
C LYS A 109 4.03 1.73 -40.26
N VAL A 110 2.78 1.55 -40.68
CA VAL A 110 1.81 2.61 -40.93
C VAL A 110 0.58 2.30 -40.10
N SER A 111 0.33 3.13 -39.07
CA SER A 111 -0.84 3.03 -38.21
C SER A 111 -2.13 3.11 -39.02
N ASP A 112 -3.15 2.36 -38.58
CA ASP A 112 -4.48 2.47 -39.16
C ASP A 112 -5.28 3.66 -38.63
N ASN A 113 -4.74 4.37 -37.64
CA ASN A 113 -5.32 5.52 -36.93
C ASN A 113 -6.64 5.21 -36.22
N ASN A 114 -6.92 3.95 -35.88
CA ASN A 114 -8.04 3.60 -35.02
C ASN A 114 -7.62 3.69 -33.54
N PRO A 115 -8.09 4.67 -32.77
CA PRO A 115 -7.72 4.80 -31.35
C PRO A 115 -8.32 3.70 -30.47
N LYS A 116 -9.15 2.80 -31.02
CA LYS A 116 -9.79 1.70 -30.30
C LYS A 116 -9.10 0.36 -30.44
N THR A 117 -8.04 0.27 -31.23
CA THR A 117 -7.31 -0.98 -31.44
C THR A 117 -5.82 -0.71 -31.38
N SER A 118 -5.07 -1.64 -30.82
CA SER A 118 -3.62 -1.53 -30.84
C SER A 118 -3.07 -1.84 -32.24
N ASP A 119 -2.08 -1.05 -32.67
CA ASP A 119 -1.27 -1.31 -33.88
C ASP A 119 -0.13 -2.31 -33.61
N ALA A 120 -0.05 -2.91 -32.42
CA ALA A 120 1.07 -3.73 -31.97
C ALA A 120 0.63 -5.07 -31.36
N VAL A 121 1.51 -6.07 -31.44
CA VAL A 121 1.26 -7.41 -30.90
C VAL A 121 2.58 -8.05 -30.46
N TYR A 122 2.53 -8.89 -29.43
CA TYR A 122 3.68 -9.70 -29.02
C TYR A 122 3.76 -11.00 -29.85
N VAL A 123 4.94 -11.30 -30.37
CA VAL A 123 5.22 -12.53 -31.14
C VAL A 123 6.12 -13.44 -30.29
N ALA A 124 5.58 -14.58 -29.86
CA ALA A 124 6.33 -15.60 -29.14
C ALA A 124 7.09 -16.47 -30.14
N SER A 125 8.40 -16.26 -30.23
CA SER A 125 9.29 -16.97 -31.17
C SER A 125 10.74 -16.96 -30.65
N GLU A 126 11.49 -18.02 -30.97
CA GLU A 126 12.92 -18.11 -30.69
C GLU A 126 13.78 -17.47 -31.80
N GLU A 127 13.15 -17.00 -32.88
CA GLU A 127 13.86 -16.41 -34.01
C GLU A 127 14.58 -15.11 -33.61
N LYS A 128 15.82 -14.96 -34.07
CA LYS A 128 16.66 -13.80 -33.76
C LYS A 128 16.33 -12.63 -34.66
N VAL A 129 15.67 -11.64 -34.09
CA VAL A 129 15.37 -10.35 -34.73
C VAL A 129 16.02 -9.21 -33.96
N GLU A 130 16.08 -8.04 -34.58
CA GLU A 130 16.58 -6.81 -33.99
C GLU A 130 15.52 -5.72 -34.05
N SER A 131 15.57 -4.78 -33.11
CA SER A 131 14.75 -3.55 -33.20
C SER A 131 14.98 -2.86 -34.55
N GLY A 132 13.90 -2.43 -35.20
CA GLY A 132 13.91 -1.86 -36.55
C GLY A 132 13.89 -2.88 -37.69
N ASP A 133 13.94 -4.20 -37.43
CA ASP A 133 13.66 -5.20 -38.47
C ASP A 133 12.24 -5.02 -39.00
N LEU A 134 12.10 -4.95 -40.34
CA LEU A 134 10.81 -4.96 -41.03
C LEU A 134 10.46 -6.40 -41.39
N LEU A 135 9.30 -6.87 -40.95
CA LEU A 135 8.92 -8.26 -40.99
C LEU A 135 7.58 -8.49 -41.71
N LYS A 136 7.45 -9.70 -42.23
CA LYS A 136 6.17 -10.40 -42.40
C LYS A 136 6.12 -11.52 -41.36
N VAL A 137 5.02 -11.60 -40.62
CA VAL A 137 4.79 -12.58 -39.54
C VAL A 137 3.58 -13.42 -39.92
N GLN A 138 3.73 -14.74 -39.93
CA GLN A 138 2.61 -15.68 -40.04
C GLN A 138 2.56 -16.53 -38.77
N GLY A 139 1.39 -16.69 -38.15
CA GLY A 139 1.26 -17.52 -36.96
C GLY A 139 -0.16 -17.58 -36.42
N THR A 140 -0.36 -18.23 -35.28
CA THR A 140 -1.67 -18.40 -34.65
C THR A 140 -1.90 -17.35 -33.57
N VAL A 141 -3.08 -16.71 -33.56
CA VAL A 141 -3.47 -15.78 -32.51
C VAL A 141 -3.87 -16.53 -31.23
N LYS A 142 -3.35 -16.11 -30.09
CA LYS A 142 -3.61 -16.68 -28.75
C LYS A 142 -3.81 -15.57 -27.73
N GLU A 143 -4.79 -15.75 -26.85
CA GLU A 143 -4.85 -15.06 -25.55
C GLU A 143 -3.94 -15.78 -24.54
N GLY A 144 -3.02 -15.05 -23.93
CA GLY A 144 -2.02 -15.64 -23.03
C GLY A 144 -1.58 -14.74 -21.89
N TYR A 145 -0.90 -15.33 -20.91
CA TYR A 145 -0.32 -14.60 -19.78
C TYR A 145 1.15 -14.31 -20.04
N MET A 146 1.56 -13.06 -19.93
CA MET A 146 2.97 -12.70 -20.11
C MET A 146 3.87 -13.28 -19.00
N GLU A 147 3.30 -13.64 -17.85
CA GLU A 147 3.98 -14.36 -16.77
C GLU A 147 4.37 -15.80 -17.16
N GLU A 148 3.70 -16.42 -18.14
CA GLU A 148 4.03 -17.76 -18.66
C GLU A 148 5.48 -17.80 -19.15
N TYR A 149 5.94 -16.72 -19.79
CA TYR A 149 7.30 -16.59 -20.32
C TYR A 149 8.38 -16.29 -19.28
N SER A 150 7.98 -16.00 -18.04
CA SER A 150 8.90 -15.71 -16.93
C SER A 150 9.15 -16.92 -16.02
N VAL A 151 8.50 -18.05 -16.30
CA VAL A 151 8.64 -19.29 -15.52
C VAL A 151 10.04 -19.87 -15.69
N ARG A 152 10.69 -20.20 -14.56
CA ARG A 152 12.04 -20.78 -14.59
C ARG A 152 11.99 -22.24 -15.02
N PRO A 153 13.06 -22.78 -15.64
CA PRO A 153 13.16 -24.21 -15.93
C PRO A 153 12.88 -25.06 -14.68
N GLY A 154 11.98 -26.05 -14.81
CA GLY A 154 11.55 -26.92 -13.71
C GLY A 154 10.40 -26.38 -12.86
N GLN A 155 9.92 -25.15 -13.11
CA GLN A 155 8.70 -24.64 -12.49
C GLN A 155 7.49 -24.84 -13.41
N THR A 156 6.33 -25.13 -12.81
CA THR A 156 5.05 -25.20 -13.52
C THR A 156 4.38 -23.84 -13.49
N PHE A 157 3.96 -23.35 -14.65
CA PHE A 157 3.14 -22.15 -14.73
C PHE A 157 1.82 -22.36 -13.97
N LYS A 158 1.47 -21.40 -13.10
CA LYS A 158 0.18 -21.35 -12.43
C LYS A 158 -0.57 -20.14 -12.94
N LYS A 159 -1.75 -20.38 -13.54
CA LYS A 159 -2.64 -19.33 -14.03
C LYS A 159 -2.89 -18.31 -12.90
N PRO A 160 -2.57 -17.02 -13.09
CA PRO A 160 -2.86 -16.00 -12.09
C PRO A 160 -4.38 -15.76 -12.01
N ALA A 161 -4.94 -15.88 -10.80
CA ALA A 161 -6.37 -15.63 -10.57
C ALA A 161 -6.69 -14.14 -10.68
N GLY A 162 -7.76 -13.76 -11.39
CA GLY A 162 -8.21 -12.36 -11.51
C GLY A 162 -7.29 -11.47 -12.34
N SER A 163 -6.59 -12.03 -13.34
CA SER A 163 -5.65 -11.35 -14.22
C SER A 163 -6.15 -11.43 -15.67
N LEU A 164 -5.96 -10.36 -16.44
CA LEU A 164 -6.24 -10.32 -17.88
C LEU A 164 -5.21 -11.13 -18.66
N THR A 165 -5.57 -11.48 -19.90
CA THR A 165 -4.67 -12.01 -20.92
C THR A 165 -4.15 -10.87 -21.79
N VAL A 166 -3.23 -11.22 -22.69
CA VAL A 166 -2.65 -10.36 -23.71
C VAL A 166 -2.78 -11.10 -25.05
N THR A 167 -3.11 -10.40 -26.13
CA THR A 167 -3.14 -10.94 -27.49
C THR A 167 -1.71 -11.19 -27.99
N GLN A 168 -1.46 -12.41 -28.48
CA GLN A 168 -0.13 -12.86 -28.89
C GLN A 168 -0.18 -13.67 -30.18
N ILE A 169 0.90 -13.65 -30.95
CA ILE A 169 1.14 -14.57 -32.06
C ILE A 169 2.09 -15.69 -31.61
N ILE A 170 1.65 -16.94 -31.73
CA ILE A 170 2.43 -18.15 -31.43
C ILE A 170 2.66 -18.98 -32.70
N ASN A 171 3.54 -19.99 -32.63
CA ASN A 171 3.89 -20.86 -33.75
C ASN A 171 4.29 -20.05 -35.00
N ALA A 172 5.03 -18.96 -34.78
CA ALA A 172 5.25 -17.95 -35.80
C ALA A 172 6.36 -18.36 -36.78
N THR A 173 6.11 -18.14 -38.07
CA THR A 173 7.11 -18.09 -39.13
C THR A 173 7.41 -16.64 -39.46
N ILE A 174 8.67 -16.23 -39.37
CA ILE A 174 9.09 -14.85 -39.62
C ILE A 174 9.81 -14.75 -40.96
N THR A 175 9.49 -13.71 -41.73
CA THR A 175 10.20 -13.36 -42.96
C THR A 175 10.74 -11.94 -42.84
N LYS A 176 12.07 -11.78 -42.90
CA LYS A 176 12.71 -10.46 -42.88
C LYS A 176 12.57 -9.78 -44.24
N LEU A 177 11.99 -8.59 -44.26
CA LEU A 177 11.77 -7.77 -45.46
C LEU A 177 12.79 -6.62 -45.57
N GLY A 178 13.54 -6.35 -44.50
CA GLY A 178 14.58 -5.30 -44.46
C GLY A 178 14.63 -4.60 -43.11
N LYS A 179 14.92 -3.29 -43.13
CA LYS A 179 14.90 -2.40 -41.96
C LYS A 179 13.92 -1.25 -42.19
N ALA A 180 13.40 -0.69 -41.11
CA ALA A 180 12.60 0.53 -41.12
C ALA A 180 12.85 1.35 -39.85
N ASP A 181 12.53 2.65 -39.90
CA ASP A 181 12.50 3.48 -38.70
C ASP A 181 11.43 2.95 -37.73
N LEU A 182 11.68 3.13 -36.42
CA LEU A 182 10.70 2.78 -35.40
C LEU A 182 9.45 3.67 -35.54
N PRO A 183 8.24 3.11 -35.36
CA PRO A 183 7.04 3.91 -35.20
C PRO A 183 7.23 5.00 -34.14
N LYS A 184 6.69 6.19 -34.42
CA LYS A 184 6.72 7.30 -33.48
C LYS A 184 6.02 6.87 -32.18
N ALA A 185 6.67 7.12 -31.05
CA ALA A 185 6.07 6.80 -29.76
C ALA A 185 4.84 7.68 -29.51
N LEU A 186 3.77 7.07 -29.01
CA LEU A 186 2.57 7.79 -28.61
C LEU A 186 2.76 8.40 -27.21
N ASN A 187 2.54 9.71 -27.07
CA ASN A 187 2.44 10.31 -25.74
C ASN A 187 1.11 9.90 -25.09
N ILE A 188 1.18 9.04 -24.08
CA ILE A 188 0.01 8.46 -23.42
C ILE A 188 -0.58 9.35 -22.33
N SER A 189 0.12 10.40 -21.93
CA SER A 189 -0.24 11.17 -20.75
C SER A 189 -1.41 12.13 -20.99
N GLU A 190 -1.61 12.56 -22.24
CA GLU A 190 -2.63 13.56 -22.59
C GLU A 190 -4.06 12.98 -22.60
N LYS A 191 -4.20 11.70 -22.98
CA LYS A 191 -5.50 11.07 -23.27
C LYS A 191 -5.94 10.02 -22.27
N MET A 192 -5.10 9.68 -21.30
CA MET A 192 -5.40 8.65 -20.31
C MET A 192 -6.63 9.03 -19.47
N PRO A 193 -7.67 8.16 -19.42
CA PRO A 193 -8.80 8.36 -18.53
C PRO A 193 -8.36 8.38 -17.06
N LYS A 194 -8.93 9.33 -16.31
CA LYS A 194 -8.60 9.57 -14.90
C LYS A 194 -9.72 9.06 -14.02
N ASP A 195 -9.37 8.30 -13.00
CA ASP A 195 -10.23 7.79 -11.94
C ASP A 195 -11.38 6.85 -12.39
N ILE A 196 -11.55 6.63 -13.69
CA ILE A 196 -12.53 5.72 -14.29
C ILE A 196 -11.76 4.53 -14.87
N VAL A 197 -12.03 3.33 -14.35
CA VAL A 197 -11.27 2.13 -14.71
C VAL A 197 -12.05 1.32 -15.74
N ASP A 198 -13.11 0.65 -15.30
CA ASP A 198 -14.12 0.05 -16.15
C ASP A 198 -15.42 -0.10 -15.35
N ASN A 199 -16.35 0.82 -15.56
CA ASN A 199 -17.68 0.77 -14.96
C ASN A 199 -18.72 0.09 -15.86
N THR A 200 -18.37 -0.19 -17.12
CA THR A 200 -19.28 -0.76 -18.13
C THR A 200 -18.59 -1.88 -18.89
N PRO A 201 -18.23 -3.00 -18.24
CA PRO A 201 -17.35 -4.04 -18.81
C PRO A 201 -17.91 -4.76 -20.04
N THR A 202 -19.19 -4.57 -20.35
CA THR A 202 -19.82 -5.10 -21.56
C THR A 202 -19.70 -4.16 -22.76
N LYS A 203 -19.14 -2.96 -22.59
CA LYS A 203 -18.99 -1.93 -23.62
C LYS A 203 -17.56 -1.42 -23.65
N TYR A 204 -16.83 -1.82 -24.67
CA TYR A 204 -15.48 -1.34 -24.95
C TYR A 204 -15.47 0.16 -25.31
N ASN A 205 -14.82 0.98 -24.49
CA ASN A 205 -14.74 2.43 -24.59
C ASN A 205 -13.42 3.03 -24.05
N PRO A 206 -12.31 2.93 -24.82
CA PRO A 206 -11.00 3.44 -24.43
C PRO A 206 -10.91 4.96 -24.25
N GLU A 207 -11.92 5.72 -24.67
CA GLU A 207 -11.98 7.17 -24.43
C GLU A 207 -12.34 7.54 -23.00
N THR A 208 -13.07 6.67 -22.27
CA THR A 208 -13.56 6.96 -20.92
C THR A 208 -13.10 5.95 -19.87
N GLU A 209 -12.83 4.72 -20.26
CA GLU A 209 -12.47 3.63 -19.33
C GLU A 209 -10.96 3.38 -19.41
N ALA A 210 -10.24 3.53 -18.28
CA ALA A 210 -8.79 3.36 -18.26
C ALA A 210 -8.34 1.92 -18.58
N LEU A 211 -9.13 0.91 -18.23
CA LEU A 211 -8.85 -0.49 -18.58
C LEU A 211 -8.83 -0.67 -20.11
N ASP A 212 -9.88 -0.18 -20.79
CA ASP A 212 -10.00 -0.21 -22.25
C ASP A 212 -8.94 0.66 -22.93
N TYR A 213 -8.63 1.82 -22.35
CA TYR A 213 -7.57 2.69 -22.84
C TYR A 213 -6.24 1.93 -22.91
N TRP A 214 -5.88 1.24 -21.83
CA TRP A 214 -4.66 0.45 -21.82
C TRP A 214 -4.69 -0.74 -22.79
N GLU A 215 -5.85 -1.39 -22.92
CA GLU A 215 -6.07 -2.46 -23.88
C GLU A 215 -5.86 -1.98 -25.33
N SER A 216 -6.40 -0.80 -25.67
CA SER A 216 -6.24 -0.18 -27.00
C SER A 216 -4.78 0.17 -27.35
N LEU A 217 -3.88 0.12 -26.36
CA LEU A 217 -2.46 0.42 -26.50
C LEU A 217 -1.57 -0.81 -26.31
N GLU A 218 -2.14 -2.00 -26.14
CA GLU A 218 -1.39 -3.22 -25.83
C GLU A 218 -0.21 -3.45 -26.79
N GLY A 219 1.01 -3.54 -26.26
CA GLY A 219 2.22 -3.75 -27.07
C GLY A 219 2.73 -2.52 -27.83
N MET A 220 1.96 -1.42 -27.90
CA MET A 220 2.35 -0.23 -28.66
C MET A 220 3.53 0.48 -28.01
N ARG A 221 4.37 1.09 -28.85
CA ARG A 221 5.45 1.97 -28.42
C ARG A 221 4.89 3.31 -27.93
N VAL A 222 5.11 3.61 -26.66
CA VAL A 222 4.59 4.79 -25.94
C VAL A 222 5.69 5.60 -25.27
N GLU A 223 5.42 6.86 -25.00
CA GLU A 223 6.32 7.82 -24.37
C GLU A 223 5.69 8.47 -23.13
N VAL A 224 6.51 8.64 -22.10
CA VAL A 224 6.21 9.49 -20.94
C VAL A 224 7.20 10.65 -20.90
N THR A 225 6.69 11.87 -20.97
CA THR A 225 7.49 13.09 -20.98
C THR A 225 8.15 13.33 -19.63
N LYS A 226 9.49 13.42 -19.60
CA LYS A 226 10.33 13.79 -18.42
C LYS A 226 9.71 13.43 -17.05
N PRO A 227 9.50 12.14 -16.77
CA PRO A 227 8.64 11.70 -15.67
C PRO A 227 9.17 12.10 -14.28
N LYS A 228 8.24 12.28 -13.34
CA LYS A 228 8.47 12.54 -11.91
C LYS A 228 7.99 11.34 -11.10
N VAL A 229 8.81 10.88 -10.17
CA VAL A 229 8.55 9.70 -9.34
C VAL A 229 7.62 10.03 -8.18
N THR A 230 6.56 9.23 -8.01
CA THR A 230 5.52 9.48 -7.00
C THR A 230 5.78 8.80 -5.65
N GLY A 231 6.73 7.87 -5.59
CA GLY A 231 7.04 7.07 -4.40
C GLY A 231 8.21 6.10 -4.64
N PRO A 232 8.50 5.23 -3.66
CA PRO A 232 9.62 4.31 -3.77
C PRO A 232 9.41 3.28 -4.89
N GLN A 233 10.51 2.73 -5.38
CA GLN A 233 10.42 1.58 -6.26
C GLN A 233 9.68 0.43 -5.56
N TYR A 234 8.77 -0.22 -6.27
CA TYR A 234 8.01 -1.35 -5.73
C TYR A 234 7.95 -2.49 -6.74
N LYS A 235 8.43 -3.67 -6.33
CA LYS A 235 8.42 -4.93 -7.11
C LYS A 235 8.93 -4.79 -8.55
N GLY A 236 10.02 -4.05 -8.73
CA GLY A 236 10.66 -3.86 -10.03
C GLY A 236 10.08 -2.71 -10.86
N ASP A 237 9.09 -1.97 -10.35
CA ASP A 237 8.50 -0.82 -11.04
C ASP A 237 8.79 0.50 -10.32
N ILE A 238 8.99 1.55 -11.10
CA ILE A 238 8.94 2.94 -10.64
C ILE A 238 7.60 3.52 -11.08
N TYR A 239 6.89 4.16 -10.17
CA TYR A 239 5.61 4.80 -10.45
C TYR A 239 5.83 6.29 -10.71
N VAL A 240 5.31 6.79 -11.83
CA VAL A 240 5.58 8.15 -12.28
C VAL A 240 4.33 8.89 -12.71
N LEU A 241 4.42 10.22 -12.64
CA LEU A 241 3.59 11.14 -13.39
C LEU A 241 4.42 11.79 -14.49
N PRO A 242 3.81 12.21 -15.61
CA PRO A 242 4.52 12.99 -16.63
C PRO A 242 5.03 14.33 -16.07
N GLY A 243 6.15 14.82 -16.60
CA GLY A 243 6.80 16.05 -16.13
C GLY A 243 5.92 17.29 -16.24
N ASP A 244 5.05 17.31 -17.25
CA ASP A 244 4.05 18.33 -17.55
C ASP A 244 2.64 17.98 -17.02
N TYR A 245 2.55 17.10 -16.01
CA TYR A 245 1.29 16.71 -15.38
C TYR A 245 0.43 17.92 -14.96
N LYS A 246 -0.82 17.93 -15.42
CA LYS A 246 -1.86 18.96 -15.13
C LYS A 246 -3.13 18.34 -14.54
N GLY A 247 -3.01 17.21 -13.84
CA GLY A 247 -4.15 16.55 -13.20
C GLY A 247 -4.49 17.15 -11.84
N GLN A 248 -4.66 16.30 -10.84
CA GLN A 248 -4.98 16.73 -9.48
C GLN A 248 -3.81 17.45 -8.80
N LYS A 249 -4.12 18.11 -7.69
CA LYS A 249 -3.11 18.68 -6.79
C LYS A 249 -2.26 17.54 -6.20
N LEU A 250 -0.95 17.70 -6.28
CA LEU A 250 0.02 16.77 -5.69
C LEU A 250 0.14 16.99 -4.18
N ASN A 251 0.54 15.93 -3.48
CA ASN A 251 0.82 15.94 -2.05
C ASN A 251 2.19 16.58 -1.74
N ASN A 252 2.57 16.65 -0.46
CA ASN A 252 3.79 17.36 -0.01
C ASN A 252 5.10 16.76 -0.56
N ILE A 253 5.05 15.50 -1.04
CA ILE A 253 6.16 14.77 -1.65
C ILE A 253 6.10 14.73 -3.18
N GLY A 254 5.17 15.44 -3.82
CA GLY A 254 5.01 15.43 -5.28
C GLY A 254 4.37 14.17 -5.85
N GLY A 255 3.77 13.33 -5.00
CA GLY A 255 2.95 12.19 -5.38
C GLY A 255 1.45 12.51 -5.32
N VAL A 256 0.62 11.46 -5.43
CA VAL A 256 -0.85 11.57 -5.32
C VAL A 256 -1.34 10.80 -4.10
N ASN A 257 -2.30 11.38 -3.38
CA ASN A 257 -3.02 10.68 -2.32
C ASN A 257 -4.25 9.99 -2.93
N LEU A 258 -4.60 8.81 -2.42
CA LEU A 258 -5.88 8.20 -2.74
C LEU A 258 -7.02 9.09 -2.20
N ARG A 259 -8.09 9.25 -2.99
CA ARG A 259 -9.25 10.09 -2.64
C ARG A 259 -10.53 9.26 -2.59
N PRO A 260 -11.60 9.76 -1.95
CA PRO A 260 -12.89 9.08 -1.93
C PRO A 260 -13.40 8.78 -3.34
N GLY A 261 -13.77 7.52 -3.59
CA GLY A 261 -14.48 7.09 -4.81
C GLY A 261 -13.62 7.01 -6.07
N VAL A 262 -12.29 7.09 -5.96
CA VAL A 262 -11.39 7.13 -7.12
C VAL A 262 -10.13 6.29 -6.93
N GLN A 263 -9.42 5.98 -8.03
CA GLN A 263 -8.34 4.97 -8.06
C GLN A 263 -6.97 5.49 -8.53
N ASN A 264 -6.82 6.78 -8.83
CA ASN A 264 -5.56 7.37 -9.33
C ASN A 264 -5.01 6.66 -10.58
N THR A 265 -5.87 6.41 -11.57
CA THR A 265 -5.49 5.72 -12.82
C THR A 265 -4.43 6.48 -13.62
N GLU A 266 -4.15 7.74 -13.29
CA GLU A 266 -3.15 8.56 -13.95
C GLU A 266 -1.68 8.22 -13.62
N VAL A 267 -1.43 7.35 -12.66
CA VAL A 267 -0.06 6.99 -12.27
C VAL A 267 0.46 5.87 -13.16
N LEU A 268 1.61 6.10 -13.79
CA LEU A 268 2.18 5.24 -14.81
C LEU A 268 3.28 4.35 -14.22
N PRO A 269 3.14 3.01 -14.22
CA PRO A 269 4.21 2.11 -13.80
C PRO A 269 5.22 1.91 -14.93
N ILE A 270 6.50 2.15 -14.65
CA ILE A 270 7.62 1.87 -15.54
C ILE A 270 8.37 0.65 -15.00
N THR A 271 8.45 -0.42 -15.78
CA THR A 271 9.20 -1.62 -15.39
C THR A 271 10.69 -1.39 -15.58
N VAL A 272 11.46 -1.49 -14.49
CA VAL A 272 12.91 -1.23 -14.48
C VAL A 272 13.73 -2.35 -13.82
N GLY A 273 13.06 -3.35 -13.23
CA GLY A 273 13.69 -4.40 -12.42
C GLY A 273 14.38 -3.81 -11.17
N ASN A 274 15.04 -4.60 -10.33
CA ASN A 274 15.60 -4.11 -9.06
C ASN A 274 16.97 -3.40 -9.20
N LYS A 275 17.11 -2.52 -10.21
CA LYS A 275 18.36 -1.84 -10.55
C LYS A 275 18.39 -0.37 -10.12
N PHE A 276 17.27 0.17 -9.66
CA PHE A 276 17.12 1.57 -9.33
C PHE A 276 16.93 1.74 -7.84
N VAL A 277 17.45 2.83 -7.31
CA VAL A 277 17.13 3.32 -5.97
C VAL A 277 16.35 4.60 -6.19
N ALA A 278 15.03 4.55 -6.03
CA ALA A 278 14.11 5.64 -6.35
C ALA A 278 13.22 5.93 -5.14
N LYS A 279 12.89 7.20 -4.93
CA LYS A 279 11.95 7.69 -3.91
C LYS A 279 11.08 8.81 -4.49
N ALA A 280 10.05 9.22 -3.75
CA ALA A 280 9.26 10.37 -4.16
C ALA A 280 10.13 11.64 -4.35
N LYS A 281 9.67 12.54 -5.23
CA LYS A 281 10.38 13.73 -5.76
C LYS A 281 11.51 13.46 -6.74
N ASP A 282 12.07 12.25 -6.80
CA ASP A 282 13.05 11.93 -7.83
C ASP A 282 12.44 12.10 -9.23
N TYR A 283 13.25 12.32 -10.25
CA TYR A 283 12.76 12.64 -11.59
C TYR A 283 13.73 12.24 -12.70
N PHE A 284 13.26 12.30 -13.94
CA PHE A 284 14.07 12.04 -15.13
C PHE A 284 14.16 13.30 -16.00
N ASN A 285 15.36 13.60 -16.50
CA ASN A 285 15.60 14.76 -17.40
C ASN A 285 15.16 14.49 -18.85
N GLU A 286 15.00 13.22 -19.20
CA GLU A 286 14.70 12.72 -20.52
C GLU A 286 13.33 12.01 -20.53
N ASN A 287 12.74 11.91 -21.72
CA ASN A 287 11.54 11.11 -21.90
C ASN A 287 11.87 9.62 -21.75
N ILE A 288 10.90 8.85 -21.25
CA ILE A 288 11.00 7.39 -21.21
C ILE A 288 10.10 6.84 -22.31
N THR A 289 10.69 6.03 -23.19
CA THR A 289 9.95 5.31 -24.24
C THR A 289 10.02 3.81 -24.02
N GLY A 290 8.90 3.13 -24.19
CA GLY A 290 8.79 1.68 -24.05
C GLY A 290 7.55 1.12 -24.71
N VAL A 291 7.35 -0.19 -24.63
CA VAL A 291 6.11 -0.83 -25.08
C VAL A 291 5.13 -0.96 -23.92
N VAL A 292 3.83 -0.91 -24.18
CA VAL A 292 2.83 -1.25 -23.17
C VAL A 292 2.76 -2.76 -22.99
N THR A 293 2.75 -3.23 -21.76
CA THR A 293 2.55 -4.64 -21.42
C THR A 293 1.65 -4.77 -20.20
N TYR A 294 1.05 -5.94 -20.04
CA TYR A 294 0.29 -6.30 -18.85
C TYR A 294 0.94 -7.47 -18.09
N LYS A 295 1.24 -7.27 -16.80
CA LYS A 295 1.77 -8.29 -15.87
C LYS A 295 1.38 -7.95 -14.43
N ASN A 296 1.15 -8.96 -13.60
CA ASN A 296 0.82 -8.81 -12.17
C ASN A 296 -0.43 -7.96 -11.90
N LYS A 297 -1.44 -8.10 -12.77
CA LYS A 297 -2.73 -7.39 -12.70
C LYS A 297 -2.62 -5.87 -12.86
N THR A 298 -1.73 -5.42 -13.72
CA THR A 298 -1.56 -4.00 -14.03
C THR A 298 -0.91 -3.84 -15.40
N TYR A 299 -1.34 -2.81 -16.13
CA TYR A 299 -0.63 -2.33 -17.31
C TYR A 299 0.58 -1.50 -16.89
N LYS A 300 1.64 -1.55 -17.71
CA LYS A 300 2.94 -0.94 -17.45
C LYS A 300 3.63 -0.57 -18.75
N ILE A 301 4.56 0.37 -18.67
CA ILE A 301 5.53 0.65 -19.75
C ILE A 301 6.79 -0.17 -19.50
N ASP A 302 7.19 -0.96 -20.49
CA ASP A 302 8.43 -1.76 -20.48
C ASP A 302 9.46 -1.15 -21.44
N PRO A 303 10.34 -0.25 -20.97
CA PRO A 303 11.35 0.43 -21.78
C PRO A 303 12.51 -0.48 -22.19
N SER A 304 13.16 -0.17 -23.31
CA SER A 304 14.41 -0.84 -23.74
C SER A 304 15.63 -0.29 -22.98
N SER A 305 15.55 0.97 -22.54
CA SER A 305 16.55 1.66 -21.72
C SER A 305 15.85 2.69 -20.84
N VAL A 306 16.36 2.88 -19.63
CA VAL A 306 15.84 3.86 -18.68
C VAL A 306 16.96 4.87 -18.41
N PRO A 307 16.73 6.19 -18.59
CA PRO A 307 17.71 7.22 -18.27
C PRO A 307 18.12 7.22 -16.79
N ALA A 308 19.20 7.92 -16.47
CA ALA A 308 19.62 8.08 -15.09
C ALA A 308 18.59 8.90 -14.30
N ILE A 309 18.17 8.35 -13.15
CA ILE A 309 17.30 9.04 -12.21
C ILE A 309 18.04 10.19 -11.51
N GLN A 310 17.34 11.29 -11.26
CA GLN A 310 17.86 12.46 -10.56
C GLN A 310 17.27 12.53 -9.16
N ASP A 311 18.12 12.81 -8.16
CA ASP A 311 17.69 12.98 -6.77
C ASP A 311 16.84 14.25 -6.63
N GLY A 312 15.57 14.08 -6.23
CA GLY A 312 14.65 15.18 -5.97
C GLY A 312 14.86 15.89 -4.63
N GLY A 313 15.81 15.44 -3.83
CA GLY A 313 16.19 16.07 -2.56
C GLY A 313 15.23 15.78 -1.40
N LEU A 314 14.30 14.83 -1.55
CA LEU A 314 13.40 14.43 -0.46
C LEU A 314 14.20 13.89 0.74
N LYS A 315 13.89 14.38 1.94
CA LYS A 315 14.52 13.97 3.21
C LYS A 315 13.47 13.37 4.13
N ARG A 316 13.90 12.37 4.92
CA ARG A 316 13.11 11.80 6.01
C ARG A 316 12.78 12.89 7.03
N GLU A 317 11.58 12.83 7.58
CA GLU A 317 11.11 13.83 8.53
C GLU A 317 11.58 13.57 9.96
N VAL A 318 11.46 14.60 10.78
CA VAL A 318 11.54 14.54 12.24
C VAL A 318 10.28 15.21 12.76
N SER A 319 9.58 14.55 13.68
CA SER A 319 8.33 15.03 14.25
C SER A 319 8.52 16.41 14.87
N LYS A 320 7.54 17.30 14.67
CA LYS A 320 7.53 18.60 15.38
C LYS A 320 6.94 18.48 16.79
N ILE A 321 6.48 17.28 17.18
CA ILE A 321 5.93 16.99 18.49
C ILE A 321 7.08 16.55 19.41
N TYR A 322 7.23 17.24 20.54
CA TYR A 322 8.23 16.93 21.56
C TYR A 322 7.55 16.59 22.88
N PRO A 323 8.03 15.59 23.64
CA PRO A 323 7.55 15.34 24.99
C PRO A 323 7.65 16.58 25.88
N SER A 324 6.66 16.78 26.74
CA SER A 324 6.65 17.85 27.75
C SER A 324 6.10 17.30 29.06
N GLU A 325 6.42 17.95 30.19
CA GLU A 325 6.09 17.43 31.52
C GLU A 325 4.59 17.10 31.65
N ASP A 326 3.73 18.03 31.23
CA ASP A 326 2.26 17.95 31.36
C ASP A 326 1.56 17.52 30.07
N LYS A 327 2.29 16.99 29.08
CA LYS A 327 1.72 16.53 27.82
C LYS A 327 2.06 15.07 27.57
N LEU A 328 1.03 14.27 27.29
CA LEU A 328 1.16 12.85 26.97
C LEU A 328 1.43 12.68 25.48
N THR A 329 2.45 11.91 25.11
CA THR A 329 2.75 11.56 23.71
C THR A 329 2.45 10.09 23.43
N ILE A 330 1.69 9.82 22.37
CA ILE A 330 1.33 8.47 21.93
C ILE A 330 1.69 8.33 20.45
N ALA A 331 2.50 7.33 20.13
CA ALA A 331 2.82 6.97 18.75
C ALA A 331 2.20 5.63 18.35
N SER A 332 1.90 5.48 17.07
CA SER A 332 1.52 4.22 16.45
C SER A 332 2.46 3.90 15.31
N TYR A 333 2.98 2.67 15.28
CA TYR A 333 3.93 2.28 14.26
C TYR A 333 3.80 0.79 13.93
N ASN A 334 3.40 0.49 12.70
CA ASN A 334 3.60 -0.83 12.10
C ASN A 334 5.08 -1.01 11.79
N ILE A 335 5.69 -2.01 12.43
CA ILE A 335 7.13 -2.28 12.34
C ILE A 335 7.47 -3.49 11.46
N GLU A 336 6.46 -3.98 10.74
CA GLU A 336 6.53 -4.98 9.66
C GLU A 336 7.25 -6.27 10.06
N ASN A 337 6.48 -7.30 10.41
CA ASN A 337 6.97 -8.66 10.67
C ASN A 337 8.14 -8.74 11.68
N PHE A 338 8.02 -8.04 12.81
CA PHE A 338 9.11 -7.90 13.77
C PHE A 338 9.17 -9.07 14.77
N SER A 339 10.29 -9.77 14.84
CA SER A 339 10.52 -10.90 15.74
C SER A 339 11.85 -10.80 16.49
N ALA A 340 12.01 -11.53 17.60
CA ALA A 340 13.32 -11.73 18.22
C ALA A 340 14.25 -12.58 17.35
N ASN A 341 13.68 -13.39 16.46
CA ASN A 341 14.41 -14.25 15.54
C ASN A 341 15.12 -13.40 14.47
N ASN A 342 16.42 -13.62 14.31
CA ASN A 342 17.26 -13.00 13.30
C ASN A 342 17.84 -14.04 12.32
N ASN A 343 17.40 -15.29 12.42
CA ASN A 343 17.86 -16.39 11.60
C ASN A 343 16.82 -16.73 10.53
N GLY A 344 17.03 -16.23 9.32
CA GLY A 344 16.18 -16.53 8.19
C GLY A 344 16.05 -15.34 7.25
N HIS A 345 15.59 -15.60 6.04
CA HIS A 345 15.36 -14.55 5.05
C HIS A 345 14.19 -13.62 5.44
N ASP A 346 13.12 -14.18 6.01
CA ASP A 346 11.91 -13.44 6.37
C ASP A 346 11.86 -13.07 7.87
N GLU A 347 13.03 -13.05 8.53
CA GLU A 347 13.17 -12.79 9.96
C GLU A 347 13.85 -11.43 10.19
N THR A 348 13.85 -10.93 11.43
CA THR A 348 14.23 -9.54 11.71
C THR A 348 15.76 -9.39 11.83
N PRO A 349 16.44 -8.77 10.85
CA PRO A 349 17.87 -8.50 10.98
C PRO A 349 18.13 -7.40 12.01
N GLU A 350 19.30 -7.44 12.67
CA GLU A 350 19.66 -6.44 13.70
C GLU A 350 19.65 -5.01 13.14
N GLU A 351 19.99 -4.82 11.86
CA GLU A 351 19.91 -3.51 11.21
C GLU A 351 18.49 -2.92 11.20
N LYS A 352 17.46 -3.76 11.00
CA LYS A 352 16.06 -3.32 11.07
C LYS A 352 15.69 -2.92 12.51
N VAL A 353 16.16 -3.66 13.50
CA VAL A 353 15.99 -3.32 14.93
C VAL A 353 16.61 -1.95 15.22
N ASP A 354 17.83 -1.69 14.73
CA ASP A 354 18.53 -0.43 14.89
C ASP A 354 17.77 0.73 14.25
N LYS A 355 17.29 0.55 13.02
CA LYS A 355 16.52 1.59 12.31
C LYS A 355 15.23 1.92 13.07
N ILE A 356 14.46 0.92 13.49
CA ILE A 356 13.21 1.12 14.26
C ILE A 356 13.50 1.80 15.61
N ALA A 357 14.51 1.34 16.35
CA ALA A 357 14.88 1.93 17.62
C ALA A 357 15.31 3.40 17.47
N ASN A 358 16.08 3.73 16.42
CA ASN A 358 16.44 5.11 16.11
C ASN A 358 15.22 5.94 15.72
N SER A 359 14.29 5.42 14.90
CA SER A 359 13.02 6.08 14.58
C SER A 359 12.28 6.55 15.83
N PHE A 360 12.22 5.69 16.86
CA PHE A 360 11.62 6.07 18.14
C PHE A 360 12.41 7.16 18.87
N ILE A 361 13.74 7.07 18.92
CA ILE A 361 14.57 8.00 19.69
C ILE A 361 14.66 9.37 19.03
N LYS A 362 14.94 9.40 17.72
CA LYS A 362 15.36 10.60 16.99
C LYS A 362 14.22 11.20 16.18
N GLU A 363 13.46 10.41 15.42
CA GLU A 363 12.44 10.93 14.52
C GLU A 363 11.10 11.20 15.22
N VAL A 364 10.69 10.41 16.22
CA VAL A 364 9.46 10.65 17.00
C VAL A 364 9.68 10.98 18.48
N HIS A 365 10.92 11.28 18.87
CA HIS A 365 11.29 11.86 20.16
C HIS A 365 10.88 11.08 21.41
N SER A 366 11.00 9.76 21.39
CA SER A 366 10.74 8.85 22.52
C SER A 366 9.36 9.03 23.18
N PRO A 367 8.26 8.67 22.47
CA PRO A 367 6.89 8.82 22.96
C PRO A 367 6.64 8.14 24.30
N ASP A 368 5.69 8.64 25.09
CA ASP A 368 5.36 8.07 26.40
C ASP A 368 4.71 6.68 26.28
N ILE A 369 3.86 6.50 25.25
CA ILE A 369 3.23 5.22 24.87
C ILE A 369 3.46 5.01 23.38
N ILE A 370 3.81 3.78 22.99
CA ILE A 370 3.97 3.36 21.61
C ILE A 370 3.12 2.14 21.37
N THR A 371 2.16 2.24 20.45
CA THR A 371 1.45 1.09 19.88
C THR A 371 2.30 0.47 18.78
N LEU A 372 2.67 -0.80 18.98
CA LEU A 372 3.37 -1.61 17.99
C LEU A 372 2.38 -2.47 17.22
N ILE A 373 2.52 -2.46 15.89
CA ILE A 373 1.78 -3.31 14.96
C ILE A 373 2.78 -4.22 14.24
N GLU A 374 2.36 -5.45 13.98
CA GLU A 374 3.18 -6.50 13.38
C GLU A 374 4.30 -7.08 14.25
N VAL A 375 4.05 -7.21 15.56
CA VAL A 375 4.93 -8.02 16.40
C VAL A 375 4.66 -9.50 16.15
N GLN A 376 5.71 -10.29 15.95
CA GLN A 376 5.71 -11.73 15.74
C GLN A 376 6.07 -12.51 17.02
N ASP A 377 5.86 -13.82 16.95
CA ASP A 377 6.31 -14.76 17.98
C ASP A 377 7.81 -14.63 18.21
N ASN A 378 8.28 -15.14 19.35
CA ASN A 378 9.69 -15.13 19.72
C ASN A 378 10.58 -15.83 18.68
N ASN A 379 10.05 -16.81 17.96
CA ASN A 379 10.71 -17.55 16.89
C ASN A 379 10.32 -17.06 15.49
N GLY A 380 9.57 -15.97 15.37
CA GLY A 380 9.20 -15.37 14.08
C GLY A 380 8.24 -16.25 13.28
N GLY A 381 8.58 -16.59 12.03
CA GLY A 381 7.72 -17.39 11.15
C GLY A 381 7.74 -18.91 11.37
N VAL A 382 8.41 -19.40 12.40
CA VAL A 382 8.56 -20.85 12.63
C VAL A 382 7.26 -21.43 13.20
N ASN A 383 6.58 -22.25 12.40
CA ASN A 383 5.28 -22.83 12.74
C ASN A 383 5.41 -24.08 13.63
N ASP A 384 5.79 -23.92 14.90
CA ASP A 384 5.98 -24.99 15.89
C ASP A 384 5.01 -24.93 17.10
N GLY A 385 4.02 -24.04 17.05
CA GLY A 385 3.06 -23.80 18.13
C GLY A 385 3.49 -22.77 19.17
N THR A 386 4.65 -22.14 19.01
CA THR A 386 5.04 -20.96 19.79
C THR A 386 4.09 -19.80 19.50
N VAL A 387 3.59 -19.13 20.55
CA VAL A 387 2.70 -17.95 20.44
C VAL A 387 3.15 -16.75 21.26
N ASP A 388 4.15 -16.96 22.12
CA ASP A 388 4.71 -15.91 22.98
C ASP A 388 5.56 -14.97 22.12
N GLY A 389 5.28 -13.65 22.18
CA GLY A 389 6.02 -12.59 21.48
C GLY A 389 6.80 -11.67 22.43
N VAL A 390 6.92 -12.00 23.71
CA VAL A 390 7.53 -11.15 24.74
C VAL A 390 8.99 -10.84 24.44
N LYS A 391 9.79 -11.83 24.02
CA LYS A 391 11.20 -11.60 23.65
C LYS A 391 11.31 -10.70 22.43
N SER A 392 10.37 -10.76 21.49
CA SER A 392 10.34 -9.85 20.34
C SER A 392 10.18 -8.41 20.83
N GLY A 393 9.16 -8.12 21.63
CA GLY A 393 8.96 -6.79 22.21
C GLY A 393 10.13 -6.31 23.08
N GLU A 394 10.67 -7.19 23.93
CA GLU A 394 11.80 -6.88 24.81
C GLU A 394 13.09 -6.63 24.05
N LYS A 395 13.36 -7.32 22.94
CA LYS A 395 14.52 -7.06 22.06
C LYS A 395 14.54 -5.61 21.61
N LEU A 396 13.40 -5.10 21.15
CA LEU A 396 13.26 -3.72 20.72
C LEU A 396 13.41 -2.74 21.89
N ALA A 397 12.75 -2.99 23.03
CA ALA A 397 12.86 -2.14 24.22
C ALA A 397 14.31 -2.04 24.73
N GLN A 398 15.01 -3.17 24.79
CA GLN A 398 16.42 -3.24 25.17
C GLN A 398 17.30 -2.48 24.18
N ARG A 399 17.01 -2.60 22.87
CA ARG A 399 17.78 -1.88 21.86
C ARG A 399 17.60 -0.37 21.98
N ILE A 400 16.37 0.11 22.17
CA ILE A 400 16.07 1.52 22.42
C ILE A 400 16.86 2.04 23.62
N LYS A 401 16.83 1.32 24.75
CA LYS A 401 17.60 1.68 25.96
C LYS A 401 19.10 1.72 25.69
N SER A 402 19.64 0.74 24.97
CA SER A 402 21.08 0.68 24.65
C SER A 402 21.56 1.84 23.77
N LEU A 403 20.65 2.42 22.97
CA LEU A 403 20.91 3.57 22.10
C LEU A 403 20.62 4.92 22.79
N GLY A 404 20.36 4.92 24.10
CA GLY A 404 20.13 6.12 24.89
C GLY A 404 18.67 6.56 25.03
N GLY A 405 17.72 5.76 24.52
CA GLY A 405 16.29 5.99 24.72
C GLY A 405 15.77 5.57 26.10
N PRO A 406 14.47 5.75 26.38
CA PRO A 406 13.85 5.33 27.63
C PRO A 406 13.92 3.82 27.89
N ASP A 407 13.89 3.45 29.17
CA ASP A 407 13.72 2.07 29.63
C ASP A 407 12.23 1.67 29.53
N TYR A 408 11.76 1.45 28.30
CA TYR A 408 10.39 1.06 28.02
C TYR A 408 10.04 -0.30 28.63
N LYS A 409 8.78 -0.43 29.05
CA LYS A 409 8.16 -1.71 29.39
C LYS A 409 7.29 -2.18 28.24
N TYR A 410 7.28 -3.50 28.03
CA TYR A 410 6.50 -4.16 26.98
C TYR A 410 5.29 -4.87 27.57
N THR A 411 4.14 -4.81 26.89
CA THR A 411 2.98 -5.63 27.23
C THR A 411 2.18 -6.04 25.99
N GLU A 412 1.76 -7.30 25.98
CA GLU A 412 0.91 -7.92 24.96
C GLU A 412 -0.07 -8.91 25.62
N ILE A 413 -0.98 -9.45 24.79
CA ILE A 413 -1.69 -10.71 25.02
C ILE A 413 -1.33 -11.66 23.87
N ALA A 414 -0.70 -12.79 24.19
CA ALA A 414 -0.38 -13.82 23.20
C ALA A 414 -1.66 -14.35 22.49
N PRO A 415 -1.65 -14.57 21.18
CA PRO A 415 -2.77 -15.20 20.48
C PRO A 415 -2.95 -16.67 20.80
N VAL A 416 -4.06 -17.23 20.30
CA VAL A 416 -4.19 -18.69 20.12
C VAL A 416 -3.52 -19.06 18.80
N ASP A 417 -2.75 -20.14 18.81
CA ASP A 417 -1.97 -20.60 17.66
C ASP A 417 -2.81 -20.73 16.38
N GLY A 418 -2.35 -20.08 15.31
CA GLY A 418 -2.95 -20.04 13.98
C GLY A 418 -4.30 -19.32 13.90
N LYS A 419 -4.78 -18.65 14.97
CA LYS A 419 -6.10 -18.00 15.00
C LYS A 419 -6.07 -16.53 14.61
N ASP A 420 -4.91 -15.89 14.70
CA ASP A 420 -4.71 -14.51 14.26
C ASP A 420 -4.12 -14.52 12.83
N GLY A 421 -4.49 -13.55 12.01
CA GLY A 421 -4.02 -13.47 10.62
C GLY A 421 -2.59 -12.95 10.51
N GLY A 422 -1.96 -13.06 9.34
CA GLY A 422 -0.62 -12.53 9.09
C GLY A 422 0.29 -13.57 8.44
N LYS A 423 1.61 -13.42 8.59
CA LYS A 423 2.59 -14.42 8.19
C LYS A 423 2.25 -15.77 8.86
N PRO A 424 2.07 -16.86 8.09
CA PRO A 424 1.79 -18.19 8.65
C PRO A 424 2.83 -18.59 9.70
N GLY A 425 2.37 -19.19 10.81
CA GLY A 425 3.23 -19.63 11.90
C GLY A 425 3.75 -18.53 12.83
N ALA A 426 3.51 -17.25 12.53
CA ALA A 426 4.06 -16.13 13.30
C ALA A 426 3.08 -15.47 14.27
N ASN A 427 1.82 -15.90 14.26
CA ASN A 427 0.74 -15.42 15.14
C ASN A 427 0.69 -13.90 15.34
N ILE A 428 0.89 -13.09 14.29
CA ILE A 428 1.09 -11.63 14.41
C ILE A 428 0.10 -10.95 15.37
N ARG A 429 0.58 -9.99 16.18
CA ARG A 429 -0.24 -9.24 17.14
C ARG A 429 0.07 -7.74 17.16
N VAL A 430 -0.78 -7.02 17.89
CA VAL A 430 -0.52 -5.65 18.37
C VAL A 430 -0.07 -5.68 19.82
N ALA A 431 0.73 -4.70 20.23
CA ALA A 431 1.29 -4.61 21.57
C ALA A 431 1.63 -3.16 21.96
N TYR A 432 2.08 -2.96 23.20
CA TYR A 432 2.50 -1.65 23.70
C TYR A 432 3.93 -1.66 24.22
N LEU A 433 4.69 -0.61 23.89
CA LEU A 433 5.81 -0.13 24.70
C LEU A 433 5.36 1.12 25.47
N TYR A 434 5.74 1.27 26.73
CA TYR A 434 5.39 2.45 27.52
C TYR A 434 6.50 2.84 28.50
N ASN A 435 6.68 4.15 28.70
CA ASN A 435 7.71 4.69 29.58
C ASN A 435 7.19 4.72 31.03
N PRO A 436 7.64 3.83 31.92
CA PRO A 436 7.10 3.73 33.28
C PRO A 436 7.46 4.93 34.17
N LYS A 437 8.39 5.81 33.73
CA LYS A 437 8.67 7.08 34.43
C LYS A 437 7.62 8.15 34.17
N ARG A 438 6.76 7.94 33.17
CA ARG A 438 5.83 8.93 32.65
C ARG A 438 4.39 8.48 32.81
N VAL A 439 4.11 7.22 32.51
CA VAL A 439 2.77 6.63 32.60
C VAL A 439 2.77 5.38 33.46
N THR A 440 1.62 5.11 34.08
CA THR A 440 1.37 3.86 34.81
C THR A 440 0.35 3.04 34.03
N LEU A 441 0.70 1.80 33.68
CA LEU A 441 -0.30 0.82 33.21
C LEU A 441 -1.15 0.39 34.41
N ILE A 442 -2.46 0.61 34.33
CA ILE A 442 -3.38 0.45 35.45
C ILE A 442 -3.75 -1.00 35.70
N GLY A 443 -3.92 -1.41 36.96
CA GLY A 443 -4.25 -2.80 37.27
C GLY A 443 -3.06 -3.75 37.10
N LYS A 444 -3.24 -5.03 37.48
CA LYS A 444 -2.15 -6.02 37.48
C LYS A 444 -2.42 -7.27 36.66
N GLU A 445 -3.69 -7.63 36.45
CA GLU A 445 -4.04 -8.86 35.76
C GLU A 445 -4.33 -8.60 34.29
N LYS A 446 -3.55 -9.24 33.42
CA LYS A 446 -3.80 -9.27 31.98
C LYS A 446 -5.01 -10.16 31.66
N GLY A 447 -5.74 -9.86 30.60
CA GLY A 447 -6.78 -10.76 30.07
C GLY A 447 -6.17 -11.99 29.38
N GLY A 448 -6.95 -13.06 29.25
CA GLY A 448 -6.57 -14.23 28.42
C GLY A 448 -6.70 -13.99 26.91
N SER A 449 -6.08 -14.86 26.10
CA SER A 449 -6.11 -14.81 24.62
C SER A 449 -7.54 -14.82 24.03
N GLU A 450 -8.46 -15.49 24.72
CA GLU A 450 -9.87 -15.58 24.35
C GLU A 450 -10.82 -14.90 25.36
N GLU A 451 -10.27 -14.14 26.31
CA GLU A 451 -11.07 -13.39 27.28
C GLU A 451 -11.38 -11.99 26.74
N ALA A 452 -12.67 -11.65 26.63
CA ALA A 452 -13.09 -10.35 26.16
C ALA A 452 -12.85 -9.26 27.20
N ALA A 453 -12.29 -8.13 26.74
CA ALA A 453 -12.20 -6.89 27.50
C ALA A 453 -13.59 -6.43 27.95
N ARG A 454 -13.69 -5.99 29.21
CA ARG A 454 -14.91 -5.43 29.78
C ARG A 454 -14.60 -4.28 30.73
N PHE A 455 -15.56 -3.37 30.84
CA PHE A 455 -15.51 -2.29 31.81
C PHE A 455 -16.26 -2.67 33.08
N VAL A 456 -15.67 -2.39 34.23
CA VAL A 456 -16.31 -2.48 35.55
C VAL A 456 -16.09 -1.15 36.26
N ASN A 457 -17.17 -0.47 36.64
CA ASN A 457 -17.15 0.85 37.25
C ASN A 457 -16.36 1.89 36.45
N GLY A 458 -16.42 1.82 35.11
CA GLY A 458 -15.75 2.79 34.23
C GLY A 458 -14.25 2.55 34.02
N HIS A 459 -13.73 1.41 34.45
CA HIS A 459 -12.32 1.00 34.28
C HIS A 459 -12.23 -0.36 33.60
N LEU A 460 -11.12 -0.62 32.90
CA LEU A 460 -10.85 -1.96 32.38
C LEU A 460 -10.66 -2.92 33.55
N GLU A 461 -11.42 -4.01 33.55
CA GLU A 461 -11.33 -5.00 34.62
C GLU A 461 -10.05 -5.85 34.54
N LYS A 462 -9.59 -6.14 33.31
CA LYS A 462 -8.30 -6.76 33.00
C LYS A 462 -7.51 -5.82 32.09
N ASN A 463 -6.21 -5.72 32.30
CA ASN A 463 -5.39 -4.74 31.59
C ASN A 463 -3.96 -5.26 31.28
N PRO A 464 -3.56 -5.35 30.00
CA PRO A 464 -4.38 -5.12 28.81
C PRO A 464 -5.37 -6.28 28.57
N ALA A 465 -6.35 -6.08 27.68
CA ALA A 465 -7.34 -7.09 27.31
C ALA A 465 -7.76 -6.97 25.84
N ARG A 466 -8.08 -8.10 25.19
CA ARG A 466 -8.50 -8.18 23.78
C ARG A 466 -9.98 -7.83 23.63
N ILE A 467 -10.32 -7.04 22.61
CA ILE A 467 -11.73 -6.69 22.33
C ILE A 467 -12.37 -7.82 21.53
N ASP A 468 -13.41 -8.43 22.10
CA ASP A 468 -14.24 -9.49 21.51
C ASP A 468 -13.47 -10.57 20.72
N PRO A 469 -12.49 -11.27 21.35
CA PRO A 469 -11.56 -12.15 20.65
C PRO A 469 -12.20 -13.40 20.03
N LYS A 470 -13.45 -13.73 20.41
CA LYS A 470 -14.20 -14.89 19.92
C LYS A 470 -15.18 -14.55 18.79
N SER A 471 -15.28 -13.27 18.40
CA SER A 471 -16.12 -12.88 17.27
C SER A 471 -15.66 -13.54 15.97
N VAL A 472 -16.61 -14.04 15.19
CA VAL A 472 -16.37 -14.60 13.85
C VAL A 472 -15.73 -13.57 12.91
N HIS A 473 -15.95 -12.28 13.18
CA HIS A 473 -15.38 -11.20 12.40
C HIS A 473 -13.87 -11.04 12.65
N PHE A 474 -13.30 -11.58 13.73
CA PHE A 474 -11.85 -11.63 13.93
C PHE A 474 -11.21 -12.97 13.53
N GLU A 475 -11.93 -13.88 12.85
CA GLU A 475 -11.34 -15.12 12.37
C GLU A 475 -10.21 -14.83 11.38
N LYS A 476 -8.99 -15.33 11.67
CA LYS A 476 -7.77 -15.05 10.89
C LYS A 476 -7.49 -13.56 10.69
N VAL A 477 -7.84 -12.75 11.69
CA VAL A 477 -7.50 -11.33 11.81
C VAL A 477 -6.93 -11.09 13.20
N ARG A 478 -6.06 -10.09 13.34
CA ARG A 478 -5.52 -9.67 14.65
C ARG A 478 -6.66 -9.13 15.50
N LYS A 479 -6.62 -9.40 16.80
CA LYS A 479 -7.61 -8.87 17.75
C LYS A 479 -7.12 -7.53 18.27
N SER A 480 -7.98 -6.53 18.29
CA SER A 480 -7.64 -5.23 18.89
C SER A 480 -7.39 -5.38 20.39
N LEU A 481 -6.46 -4.59 20.91
CA LEU A 481 -5.99 -4.69 22.30
C LEU A 481 -6.23 -3.37 23.03
N ALA A 482 -7.02 -3.38 24.09
CA ALA A 482 -7.25 -2.23 24.95
C ALA A 482 -6.26 -2.24 26.13
N ALA A 483 -5.71 -1.07 26.46
CA ALA A 483 -4.90 -0.84 27.65
C ALA A 483 -5.25 0.48 28.32
N GLU A 484 -5.43 0.47 29.64
CA GLU A 484 -5.71 1.68 30.43
C GLU A 484 -4.43 2.19 31.10
N PHE A 485 -4.11 3.45 30.86
CA PHE A 485 -2.95 4.13 31.43
C PHE A 485 -3.40 5.31 32.30
N GLU A 486 -2.57 5.64 33.27
CA GLU A 486 -2.66 6.89 34.03
C GLU A 486 -1.47 7.79 33.72
N PHE A 487 -1.78 9.06 33.42
CA PHE A 487 -0.81 10.13 33.21
C PHE A 487 -1.29 11.37 33.96
N LYS A 488 -0.49 11.91 34.87
CA LYS A 488 -0.82 13.14 35.64
C LYS A 488 -2.20 13.08 36.33
N GLY A 489 -2.59 11.89 36.80
CA GLY A 489 -3.89 11.64 37.45
C GLY A 489 -5.07 11.43 36.50
N GLU A 490 -4.84 11.55 35.19
CA GLU A 490 -5.85 11.35 34.16
C GLU A 490 -5.80 9.91 33.63
N ARG A 491 -6.98 9.32 33.43
CA ARG A 491 -7.14 7.96 32.87
C ARG A 491 -7.36 8.03 31.36
N ILE A 492 -6.59 7.24 30.61
CA ILE A 492 -6.68 7.13 29.16
C ILE A 492 -6.70 5.65 28.77
N VAL A 493 -7.68 5.24 27.97
CA VAL A 493 -7.71 3.93 27.34
C VAL A 493 -7.15 4.04 25.93
N VAL A 494 -5.99 3.43 25.71
CA VAL A 494 -5.39 3.29 24.39
C VAL A 494 -5.85 1.97 23.79
N ILE A 495 -6.26 1.97 22.53
CA ILE A 495 -6.69 0.78 21.81
C ILE A 495 -5.79 0.62 20.58
N ALA A 496 -5.13 -0.51 20.47
CA ALA A 496 -4.28 -0.88 19.35
C ALA A 496 -5.07 -1.74 18.37
N ASN A 497 -5.03 -1.37 17.09
CA ASN A 497 -5.78 -2.03 16.03
C ASN A 497 -4.85 -2.54 14.93
N HIS A 498 -5.23 -3.67 14.34
CA HIS A 498 -4.67 -4.17 13.10
C HIS A 498 -5.75 -4.95 12.34
N LEU A 499 -6.62 -4.21 11.64
CA LEU A 499 -7.87 -4.75 11.10
C LEU A 499 -7.67 -5.61 9.85
N LYS A 500 -8.77 -6.15 9.31
CA LYS A 500 -8.73 -7.00 8.11
C LYS A 500 -8.09 -6.30 6.91
N SER A 501 -6.95 -6.82 6.48
CA SER A 501 -6.25 -6.42 5.26
C SER A 501 -7.14 -6.46 4.02
N LYS A 502 -6.87 -5.57 3.06
CA LYS A 502 -7.47 -5.56 1.71
C LYS A 502 -7.03 -6.74 0.81
N LEU A 503 -6.16 -7.63 1.29
CA LEU A 503 -5.84 -8.88 0.60
C LEU A 503 -7.11 -9.73 0.40
N GLY A 504 -7.48 -9.93 -0.87
CA GLY A 504 -8.70 -10.60 -1.31
C GLY A 504 -9.67 -9.68 -2.07
N ASP A 505 -9.43 -8.37 -2.07
CA ASP A 505 -10.13 -7.41 -2.93
C ASP A 505 -9.68 -7.58 -4.39
N ASP A 506 -10.56 -7.23 -5.33
CA ASP A 506 -10.23 -7.28 -6.75
C ASP A 506 -9.14 -6.27 -7.10
N ALA A 507 -8.31 -6.60 -8.10
CA ALA A 507 -7.36 -5.64 -8.64
C ALA A 507 -8.08 -4.61 -9.50
N ILE A 508 -7.66 -3.34 -9.41
CA ILE A 508 -8.17 -2.24 -10.22
C ILE A 508 -8.14 -2.61 -11.70
N TYR A 509 -6.99 -3.07 -12.21
CA TYR A 509 -6.84 -3.56 -13.60
C TYR A 509 -6.95 -5.09 -13.69
N GLY A 510 -7.88 -5.69 -12.94
CA GLY A 510 -8.14 -7.13 -12.95
C GLY A 510 -9.21 -7.53 -13.95
N SER A 511 -9.41 -8.84 -14.12
CA SER A 511 -10.48 -9.41 -14.98
C SER A 511 -11.88 -9.33 -14.37
N ASN A 512 -12.00 -9.02 -13.08
CA ASN A 512 -13.28 -8.85 -12.40
C ASN A 512 -13.62 -7.36 -12.42
N GLN A 513 -14.56 -6.96 -13.28
CA GLN A 513 -14.99 -5.57 -13.42
C GLN A 513 -16.51 -5.44 -13.27
N PRO A 514 -17.01 -4.35 -12.64
CA PRO A 514 -16.23 -3.37 -11.86
C PRO A 514 -15.56 -4.01 -10.64
N SER A 515 -14.37 -3.55 -10.26
CA SER A 515 -13.61 -4.12 -9.12
C SER A 515 -14.37 -4.01 -7.80
N VAL A 516 -14.40 -5.09 -6.99
CA VAL A 516 -15.11 -5.13 -5.70
C VAL A 516 -14.14 -5.23 -4.51
N GLU A 517 -14.41 -4.43 -3.47
CA GLU A 517 -13.76 -4.56 -2.15
C GLU A 517 -14.39 -5.69 -1.32
N ASN A 518 -14.12 -6.95 -1.69
CA ASN A 518 -14.66 -8.16 -1.04
C ASN A 518 -14.45 -8.22 0.49
N THR A 519 -13.40 -7.57 0.99
CA THR A 519 -13.05 -7.54 2.42
C THR A 519 -13.72 -6.41 3.21
N LYS A 520 -14.34 -5.43 2.55
CA LYS A 520 -14.94 -4.24 3.18
C LYS A 520 -16.02 -4.59 4.20
N ALA A 521 -16.93 -5.52 3.87
CA ALA A 521 -18.01 -5.90 4.77
C ALA A 521 -17.49 -6.43 6.11
N LYS A 522 -16.40 -7.22 6.10
CA LYS A 522 -15.77 -7.73 7.32
C LYS A 522 -15.16 -6.60 8.17
N ARG A 523 -14.46 -5.65 7.53
CA ARG A 523 -13.93 -4.45 8.23
C ARG A 523 -15.03 -3.63 8.89
N ILE A 524 -16.21 -3.51 8.26
CA ILE A 524 -17.35 -2.79 8.84
C ILE A 524 -17.87 -3.49 10.11
N GLU A 525 -17.93 -4.82 10.14
CA GLU A 525 -18.34 -5.55 11.35
C GLU A 525 -17.30 -5.45 12.47
N GLU A 526 -16.00 -5.54 12.14
CA GLU A 526 -14.91 -5.25 13.11
C GLU A 526 -15.05 -3.83 13.68
N ALA A 527 -15.35 -2.85 12.82
CA ALA A 527 -15.55 -1.46 13.21
C ALA A 527 -16.72 -1.27 14.19
N LYS A 528 -17.85 -1.96 13.96
CA LYS A 528 -19.02 -1.91 14.87
C LYS A 528 -18.69 -2.45 16.26
N ILE A 529 -17.90 -3.53 16.34
CA ILE A 529 -17.45 -4.10 17.61
C ILE A 529 -16.62 -3.08 18.39
N LEU A 530 -15.67 -2.41 17.73
CA LEU A 530 -14.85 -1.38 18.37
C LEU A 530 -15.68 -0.20 18.86
N ASN A 531 -16.59 0.32 18.04
CA ASN A 531 -17.47 1.42 18.44
C ASN A 531 -18.39 1.03 19.61
N ALA A 532 -18.91 -0.20 19.64
CA ALA A 532 -19.70 -0.71 20.75
C ALA A 532 -18.90 -0.78 22.06
N PHE A 533 -17.65 -1.22 22.00
CA PHE A 533 -16.75 -1.24 23.16
C PHE A 533 -16.49 0.17 23.73
N ILE A 534 -16.26 1.17 22.85
CA ILE A 534 -16.10 2.57 23.25
C ILE A 534 -17.36 3.10 23.92
N LYS A 535 -18.53 2.87 23.31
CA LYS A 535 -19.83 3.28 23.87
C LYS A 535 -20.08 2.70 25.24
N GLU A 536 -19.73 1.44 25.46
CA GLU A 536 -19.88 0.81 26.78
C GLU A 536 -18.98 1.47 27.84
N GLY A 537 -17.72 1.76 27.52
CA GLY A 537 -16.84 2.49 28.43
C GLY A 537 -17.34 3.89 28.75
N LEU A 538 -17.78 4.65 27.74
CA LEU A 538 -18.36 5.98 27.93
C LEU A 538 -19.70 5.96 28.69
N ARG A 539 -20.49 4.90 28.55
CA ARG A 539 -21.74 4.71 29.31
C ARG A 539 -21.46 4.56 30.81
N GLN A 540 -20.39 3.87 31.19
CA GLN A 540 -20.00 3.72 32.60
C GLN A 540 -19.23 4.95 33.12
N ASN A 541 -18.43 5.60 32.27
CA ASN A 541 -17.68 6.80 32.61
C ASN A 541 -17.65 7.79 31.42
N PRO A 542 -18.52 8.81 31.41
CA PRO A 542 -18.56 9.81 30.33
C PRO A 542 -17.28 10.65 30.18
N ASN A 543 -16.42 10.67 31.20
CA ASN A 543 -15.14 11.39 31.21
C ASN A 543 -13.95 10.53 30.77
N LEU A 544 -14.18 9.26 30.44
CA LEU A 544 -13.14 8.37 29.93
C LEU A 544 -12.60 8.91 28.60
N LYS A 545 -11.30 8.74 28.40
CA LYS A 545 -10.58 9.26 27.23
C LYS A 545 -10.10 8.07 26.42
N PHE A 546 -10.54 7.95 25.17
CA PHE A 546 -10.09 6.93 24.25
C PHE A 546 -9.11 7.49 23.24
N VAL A 547 -8.06 6.72 22.96
CA VAL A 547 -7.12 6.94 21.86
C VAL A 547 -6.98 5.62 21.11
N LEU A 548 -7.63 5.51 19.96
CA LEU A 548 -7.49 4.37 19.06
C LEU A 548 -6.34 4.65 18.11
N THR A 549 -5.45 3.69 18.00
CA THR A 549 -4.23 3.74 17.20
C THR A 549 -4.10 2.46 16.37
N GLY A 550 -3.28 2.49 15.34
CA GLY A 550 -2.87 1.31 14.59
C GLY A 550 -3.20 1.35 13.12
N ASP A 551 -3.02 0.20 12.48
CA ASP A 551 -3.32 -0.02 11.07
C ASP A 551 -4.79 -0.45 10.92
N PHE A 552 -5.60 0.47 10.40
CA PHE A 552 -7.02 0.23 10.17
C PHE A 552 -7.28 -0.55 8.87
N ASN A 553 -6.24 -0.77 8.06
CA ASN A 553 -6.31 -1.37 6.73
C ASN A 553 -7.39 -0.75 5.84
N ASP A 554 -7.69 0.53 6.08
CA ASP A 554 -8.67 1.30 5.36
C ASP A 554 -8.39 2.79 5.53
N PHE A 555 -8.95 3.58 4.63
CA PHE A 555 -8.60 4.99 4.47
C PHE A 555 -9.31 5.87 5.50
N GLU A 556 -8.80 7.07 5.75
CA GLU A 556 -9.33 8.02 6.73
C GLU A 556 -10.78 8.44 6.43
N PHE A 557 -11.17 8.37 5.15
CA PHE A 557 -12.52 8.64 4.65
C PHE A 557 -13.42 7.41 4.48
N SER A 558 -12.89 6.20 4.73
CA SER A 558 -13.61 4.94 4.48
C SER A 558 -14.81 4.73 5.41
N ASP A 559 -15.77 3.92 4.98
CA ASP A 559 -16.96 3.62 5.79
C ASP A 559 -16.62 2.83 7.06
N SER A 560 -15.58 1.99 7.02
CA SER A 560 -15.12 1.23 8.19
C SER A 560 -14.57 2.20 9.26
N VAL A 561 -13.69 3.13 8.90
CA VAL A 561 -13.17 4.14 9.84
C VAL A 561 -14.28 5.05 10.35
N LYS A 562 -15.19 5.53 9.49
CA LYS A 562 -16.37 6.29 9.91
C LYS A 562 -17.26 5.52 10.90
N THR A 563 -17.41 4.21 10.71
CA THR A 563 -18.18 3.34 11.61
C THR A 563 -17.54 3.25 13.00
N ILE A 564 -16.21 3.19 13.09
CA ILE A 564 -15.49 3.24 14.37
C ILE A 564 -15.69 4.60 15.05
N VAL A 565 -15.53 5.68 14.27
CA VAL A 565 -15.63 7.06 14.75
C VAL A 565 -16.98 7.33 15.39
N GLY A 566 -18.07 6.92 14.72
CA GLY A 566 -19.42 7.07 15.22
C GLY A 566 -19.73 8.51 15.66
N ASN A 567 -20.41 8.65 16.79
CA ASN A 567 -20.69 9.94 17.42
C ASN A 567 -19.71 10.29 18.53
N GLU A 568 -18.82 9.37 18.91
CA GLU A 568 -18.04 9.43 20.14
C GLU A 568 -16.63 9.99 19.90
N LEU A 569 -16.08 9.78 18.70
CA LEU A 569 -14.68 10.07 18.38
C LEU A 569 -14.54 11.14 17.27
N VAL A 570 -13.30 11.52 17.00
CA VAL A 570 -12.85 12.23 15.80
C VAL A 570 -11.63 11.52 15.19
N ASN A 571 -11.49 11.58 13.87
CA ASN A 571 -10.33 11.05 13.15
C ASN A 571 -9.32 12.18 12.90
N LEU A 572 -8.16 12.11 13.54
CA LEU A 572 -7.13 13.15 13.42
C LEU A 572 -6.46 13.18 12.05
N MET A 573 -6.37 12.04 11.36
CA MET A 573 -5.84 12.00 9.99
C MET A 573 -6.79 12.69 9.01
N ALA A 574 -8.10 12.49 9.15
CA ALA A 574 -9.11 13.14 8.31
C ALA A 574 -9.20 14.66 8.53
N GLU A 575 -8.79 15.15 9.70
CA GLU A 575 -8.73 16.59 10.02
C GLU A 575 -7.38 17.23 9.67
N HIS A 576 -6.38 16.45 9.29
CA HIS A 576 -5.05 16.97 8.94
C HIS A 576 -4.99 17.56 7.52
N GLU A 577 -3.88 18.20 7.15
CA GLU A 577 -3.70 18.81 5.83
C GLU A 577 -3.77 17.75 4.73
N GLN A 578 -4.56 17.99 3.68
CA GLN A 578 -4.83 16.97 2.65
C GLN A 578 -3.56 16.41 2.01
N GLY A 579 -2.53 17.24 1.83
CA GLY A 579 -1.23 16.85 1.26
C GLY A 579 -0.36 15.96 2.16
N ASP A 580 -0.76 15.76 3.41
CA ASP A 580 -0.03 14.99 4.44
C ASP A 580 -0.79 13.74 4.89
N ARG A 581 -1.99 13.48 4.33
CA ARG A 581 -2.84 12.35 4.71
C ARG A 581 -2.37 11.04 4.10
N TYR A 582 -1.23 10.52 4.54
CA TYR A 582 -0.75 9.20 4.17
C TYR A 582 0.16 8.60 5.24
N SER A 583 0.27 7.29 5.20
CA SER A 583 1.23 6.52 5.99
C SER A 583 1.77 5.32 5.22
N TYR A 584 1.26 5.05 4.03
CA TYR A 584 1.56 3.89 3.22
C TYR A 584 1.64 4.26 1.74
N PHE A 585 2.48 3.58 0.97
CA PHE A 585 2.56 3.73 -0.47
C PHE A 585 2.21 2.41 -1.17
N TYR A 586 1.18 2.44 -2.02
CA TYR A 586 0.74 1.29 -2.78
C TYR A 586 0.56 1.64 -4.26
N ARG A 587 1.37 0.99 -5.10
CA ARG A 587 1.25 1.01 -6.57
C ARG A 587 1.04 2.42 -7.14
N GLY A 588 1.84 3.38 -6.70
CA GLY A 588 1.79 4.75 -7.22
C GLY A 588 0.94 5.73 -6.42
N SER A 589 0.12 5.24 -5.49
CA SER A 589 -0.74 6.05 -4.63
C SER A 589 -0.28 6.04 -3.18
N ASN A 590 -0.29 7.20 -2.55
CA ASN A 590 -0.11 7.35 -1.11
C ASN A 590 -1.47 7.16 -0.42
N GLN A 591 -1.51 6.39 0.68
CA GLN A 591 -2.71 5.93 1.36
C GLN A 591 -2.56 6.10 2.88
N SER A 592 -3.64 6.38 3.59
CA SER A 592 -3.64 6.56 5.05
C SER A 592 -4.21 5.34 5.79
N LEU A 593 -3.44 4.26 5.87
CA LEU A 593 -3.86 3.05 6.57
C LEU A 593 -3.77 3.20 8.09
N ASP A 594 -2.77 3.98 8.55
CA ASP A 594 -2.55 4.27 9.96
C ASP A 594 -3.28 5.54 10.37
N ASN A 595 -4.16 5.42 11.36
CA ASN A 595 -4.97 6.53 11.84
C ASN A 595 -4.85 6.66 13.36
N ILE A 596 -5.15 7.85 13.89
CA ILE A 596 -5.42 8.05 15.31
C ILE A 596 -6.82 8.62 15.47
N LEU A 597 -7.67 7.90 16.19
CA LEU A 597 -9.03 8.33 16.53
C LEU A 597 -9.09 8.64 18.02
N ILE A 598 -9.65 9.79 18.40
CA ILE A 598 -9.69 10.20 19.81
C ILE A 598 -11.10 10.56 20.26
N SER A 599 -11.38 10.43 21.56
CA SER A 599 -12.63 10.92 22.14
C SER A 599 -12.83 12.42 21.91
N LYS A 600 -14.06 12.83 21.60
CA LYS A 600 -14.40 14.25 21.38
C LYS A 600 -14.07 15.15 22.57
N ASN A 601 -14.16 14.63 23.79
CA ASN A 601 -13.87 15.37 25.03
C ASN A 601 -12.40 15.79 25.21
N ILE A 602 -11.49 15.32 24.36
CA ILE A 602 -10.07 15.73 24.36
C ILE A 602 -9.62 16.36 23.03
N LYS A 603 -10.53 16.55 22.07
CA LYS A 603 -10.19 17.04 20.72
C LYS A 603 -9.42 18.36 20.75
N ASP A 604 -9.86 19.33 21.54
CA ASP A 604 -9.26 20.67 21.55
C ASP A 604 -7.92 20.73 22.33
N LYS A 605 -7.42 19.59 22.78
CA LYS A 605 -6.19 19.46 23.56
C LYS A 605 -5.09 18.70 22.81
N VAL A 606 -5.30 18.37 21.53
CA VAL A 606 -4.34 17.55 20.80
C VAL A 606 -3.58 18.28 19.71
N VAL A 607 -2.35 17.82 19.50
CA VAL A 607 -1.56 18.06 18.28
C VAL A 607 -1.25 16.71 17.67
N PHE A 608 -1.44 16.57 16.35
CA PHE A 608 -1.26 15.33 15.60
C PHE A 608 -0.34 15.55 14.40
N SER A 609 0.46 14.54 14.08
CA SER A 609 1.31 14.53 12.89
C SER A 609 1.60 13.09 12.45
N PRO A 610 1.40 12.72 11.18
CA PRO A 610 2.18 11.66 10.55
C PRO A 610 3.65 12.11 10.49
N VAL A 611 4.57 11.16 10.43
CA VAL A 611 6.01 11.43 10.37
C VAL A 611 6.60 10.61 9.23
N HIS A 612 6.85 11.28 8.10
CA HIS A 612 7.18 10.61 6.83
C HIS A 612 8.65 10.20 6.76
N ILE A 613 8.93 8.97 7.18
CA ILE A 613 10.29 8.41 7.30
C ILE A 613 10.47 7.09 6.54
N ASN A 614 9.37 6.52 6.02
CA ASN A 614 9.29 5.19 5.43
C ASN A 614 8.52 5.17 4.10
N ALA A 615 7.24 5.56 4.08
CA ALA A 615 6.33 5.26 2.95
C ALA A 615 6.84 5.80 1.60
N SER A 616 7.55 6.93 1.63
CA SER A 616 8.13 7.59 0.46
C SER A 616 9.53 7.12 0.07
N PHE A 617 10.13 6.20 0.83
CA PHE A 617 11.55 5.86 0.78
C PHE A 617 11.78 4.37 0.49
N MET A 618 13.02 4.02 0.15
CA MET A 618 13.50 2.63 0.04
C MET A 618 14.44 2.32 1.20
N GLU A 619 14.81 1.05 1.39
CA GLU A 619 15.70 0.60 2.46
C GLU A 619 17.06 1.32 2.45
N GLU A 620 17.58 1.60 1.25
CA GLU A 620 18.83 2.34 1.00
C GLU A 620 18.76 3.78 1.50
N HIS A 621 17.55 4.34 1.61
CA HIS A 621 17.30 5.68 2.16
C HIS A 621 17.08 5.67 3.68
N GLY A 622 17.12 4.50 4.33
CA GLY A 622 16.89 4.34 5.77
C GLY A 622 15.47 3.91 6.14
N ARG A 623 14.64 3.49 5.18
CA ARG A 623 13.33 2.88 5.45
C ARG A 623 13.48 1.65 6.33
N ALA A 624 12.63 1.54 7.35
CA ALA A 624 12.62 0.43 8.29
C ALA A 624 11.33 -0.42 8.22
N SER A 625 10.26 0.16 7.69
CA SER A 625 8.96 -0.50 7.47
C SER A 625 8.33 0.10 6.21
N ASP A 626 7.28 -0.51 5.68
CA ASP A 626 6.41 0.07 4.67
C ASP A 626 5.40 1.10 5.18
N HIS A 627 5.27 1.28 6.49
CA HIS A 627 4.40 2.25 7.12
C HIS A 627 5.18 3.41 7.76
N ASP A 628 4.64 4.63 7.69
CA ASP A 628 5.07 5.77 8.51
C ASP A 628 4.45 5.71 9.91
N PRO A 629 5.18 6.07 10.97
CA PRO A 629 4.58 6.28 12.28
C PRO A 629 3.67 7.51 12.29
N VAL A 630 2.60 7.44 13.07
CA VAL A 630 1.71 8.57 13.38
C VAL A 630 1.75 8.89 14.86
N VAL A 631 1.76 10.17 15.22
CA VAL A 631 1.98 10.63 16.61
C VAL A 631 0.90 11.63 17.01
N VAL A 632 0.40 11.49 18.23
CA VAL A 632 -0.46 12.48 18.89
C VAL A 632 0.16 12.91 20.21
N GLN A 633 0.03 14.19 20.52
CA GLN A 633 0.28 14.76 21.85
C GLN A 633 -1.02 15.28 22.42
N ILE A 634 -1.25 15.03 23.71
CA ILE A 634 -2.45 15.45 24.45
C ILE A 634 -2.02 16.33 25.62
N ASP A 635 -2.58 17.54 25.71
CA ASP A 635 -2.26 18.51 26.75
C ASP A 635 -3.10 18.28 28.01
N PHE A 636 -2.43 18.03 29.14
CA PHE A 636 -3.03 17.88 30.46
C PHE A 636 -2.61 18.99 31.44
N SER A 637 -2.07 20.10 30.93
CA SER A 637 -1.79 21.27 31.76
C SER A 637 -3.06 21.73 32.48
N LYS A 638 -2.91 22.04 33.77
CA LYS A 638 -3.99 22.67 34.54
C LYS A 638 -4.16 24.09 34.00
N PRO A 639 -5.40 24.59 33.81
CA PRO A 639 -5.62 25.99 33.49
C PRO A 639 -4.89 26.85 34.51
N ALA A 640 -4.12 27.85 34.05
CA ALA A 640 -3.53 28.82 34.94
C ALA A 640 -4.65 29.41 35.81
N ALA A 641 -4.47 29.41 37.12
CA ALA A 641 -5.39 30.14 38.00
C ALA A 641 -5.43 31.59 37.50
N PRO A 642 -6.61 32.22 37.38
CA PRO A 642 -6.66 33.64 37.05
C PRO A 642 -5.79 34.36 38.08
N GLU A 643 -4.80 35.09 37.61
CA GLU A 643 -3.97 35.93 38.48
C GLU A 643 -4.93 36.77 39.32
N SER A 644 -4.99 36.50 40.62
CA SER A 644 -5.62 37.45 41.54
C SER A 644 -4.90 38.77 41.36
N PRO A 645 -5.59 39.90 41.16
CA PRO A 645 -4.95 41.20 41.14
C PRO A 645 -4.32 41.42 42.52
N GLY A 646 -3.03 41.10 42.61
CA GLY A 646 -2.24 41.27 43.82
C GLY A 646 -2.13 42.75 44.13
N LEU A 647 -2.58 43.13 45.32
CA LEU A 647 -2.34 44.43 45.94
C LEU A 647 -0.85 44.79 45.83
N ASN A 648 -0.57 45.94 45.21
CA ASN A 648 0.75 46.57 45.18
C ASN A 648 1.34 46.68 46.59
N PRO A 649 2.57 46.19 46.84
CA PRO A 649 3.31 46.54 48.04
C PRO A 649 3.71 48.01 47.97
N THR A 650 3.47 48.69 49.08
CA THR A 650 3.82 50.07 49.39
C THR A 650 5.29 50.40 49.13
N THR A 651 5.49 51.58 48.57
CA THR A 651 6.73 52.34 48.39
C THR A 651 7.56 52.42 49.69
N PRO A 652 8.91 52.30 49.63
CA PRO A 652 9.77 52.85 50.66
C PRO A 652 10.07 54.32 50.36
N ALA A 653 9.96 55.15 51.39
CA ALA A 653 10.30 56.56 51.40
C ALA A 653 11.80 56.79 51.20
N LEU A 654 12.16 57.79 50.39
CA LEU A 654 13.45 58.46 50.42
C LEU A 654 13.22 59.97 50.44
N SER A 655 13.61 60.57 51.56
CA SER A 655 13.64 62.00 51.82
C SER A 655 14.91 62.65 51.26
N GLU A 656 14.70 63.74 50.53
CA GLU A 656 15.47 65.00 50.49
C GLU A 656 16.98 64.96 50.27
N ILE A 657 17.44 65.40 49.08
CA ILE A 657 18.43 66.49 48.92
C ILE A 657 18.18 67.24 47.59
N ASN A 658 18.11 68.57 47.64
CA ASN A 658 18.22 69.55 46.54
C ASN A 658 19.30 70.57 46.98
N PRO A 659 19.84 71.51 46.15
CA PRO A 659 19.67 71.73 44.71
C PRO A 659 20.98 72.08 43.94
N THR A 660 20.95 72.09 42.60
CA THR A 660 21.37 73.23 41.74
C THR A 660 21.24 72.90 40.24
N THR A 661 20.43 73.70 39.54
CA THR A 661 20.20 73.84 38.08
C THR A 661 21.29 74.73 37.43
N PRO A 662 21.29 75.03 36.10
CA PRO A 662 20.53 74.50 34.94
C PRO A 662 21.46 74.14 33.74
N LEU A 663 21.02 73.45 32.68
CA LEU A 663 20.35 74.03 31.51
C LEU A 663 19.88 72.92 30.55
N SER A 664 18.58 72.91 30.30
CA SER A 664 17.89 72.43 29.08
C SER A 664 18.25 73.36 27.88
N PRO A 665 17.87 73.11 26.60
CA PRO A 665 16.72 72.31 26.16
C PRO A 665 17.01 71.49 24.86
N GLU A 666 16.13 70.77 24.16
CA GLU A 666 14.71 70.43 24.28
C GLU A 666 14.48 69.26 23.29
N VAL A 667 13.64 68.31 23.72
CA VAL A 667 12.47 67.77 23.01
C VAL A 667 12.62 67.27 21.55
N LYS A 668 12.69 65.92 21.39
CA LYS A 668 11.58 64.97 21.11
C LYS A 668 10.44 65.45 20.15
N PRO A 669 9.52 64.57 19.69
CA PRO A 669 9.61 63.52 18.68
C PRO A 669 8.42 63.63 17.68
N GLU A 670 7.89 62.48 17.23
CA GLU A 670 6.59 62.24 16.58
C GLU A 670 6.60 62.24 15.04
N GLN A 671 6.41 61.09 14.39
CA GLN A 671 5.18 60.28 14.18
C GLN A 671 4.54 60.61 12.83
N GLY A 672 3.99 59.58 12.19
CA GLY A 672 3.07 59.68 11.06
C GLY A 672 3.64 59.02 9.81
N SER A 673 3.30 57.77 9.47
CA SER A 673 2.00 57.31 8.96
C SER A 673 1.90 57.37 7.43
N THR A 674 1.35 56.26 6.89
CA THR A 674 0.58 56.11 5.64
C THR A 674 1.29 56.02 4.29
N SER A 675 1.33 54.78 3.78
CA SER A 675 0.74 54.30 2.52
C SER A 675 0.76 55.20 1.27
N ASN A 676 1.35 54.71 0.18
CA ASN A 676 0.57 54.17 -0.96
C ASN A 676 1.47 53.69 -2.13
N LYS A 677 1.06 52.54 -2.65
CA LYS A 677 0.95 52.10 -4.06
C LYS A 677 2.03 52.42 -5.11
N GLU A 678 2.41 51.32 -5.77
CA GLU A 678 2.48 51.11 -7.23
C GLU A 678 3.14 52.21 -8.07
N ASP A 679 4.29 51.92 -8.69
CA ASP A 679 4.23 51.43 -10.08
C ASP A 679 5.59 50.92 -10.61
N LYS A 680 5.43 49.91 -11.45
CA LYS A 680 6.28 49.46 -12.57
C LYS A 680 7.12 50.55 -13.24
N LYS A 681 8.38 50.27 -13.59
CA LYS A 681 8.83 49.77 -14.93
C LYS A 681 10.34 49.93 -15.13
N ASP A 682 10.90 48.89 -15.75
CA ASP A 682 11.87 48.90 -16.84
C ASP A 682 13.14 49.78 -16.75
N ASN A 683 14.27 49.10 -16.73
CA ASN A 683 15.15 48.91 -17.90
C ASN A 683 16.62 49.31 -17.69
N LEU A 684 17.43 48.54 -18.43
CA LEU A 684 18.72 48.92 -19.05
C LEU A 684 20.03 48.76 -18.24
N THR A 685 20.72 47.70 -18.68
CA THR A 685 22.11 47.68 -19.19
C THR A 685 23.28 47.94 -18.25
N SER A 686 24.18 46.97 -18.17
CA SER A 686 25.51 46.94 -18.84
C SER A 686 26.29 45.73 -18.26
N GLN A 687 26.86 44.81 -19.05
CA GLN A 687 28.16 44.91 -19.74
C GLN A 687 29.25 45.51 -18.81
N ASP A 688 30.43 44.95 -18.62
CA ASP A 688 31.16 43.85 -19.24
C ASP A 688 32.46 43.68 -18.42
N LEU A 689 33.12 42.54 -18.57
CA LEU A 689 34.58 42.31 -18.51
C LEU A 689 35.43 42.77 -17.30
N GLY A 690 36.34 41.88 -16.91
CA GLY A 690 37.65 42.32 -16.39
C GLY A 690 38.36 41.32 -15.50
N GLU A 691 39.01 40.34 -16.11
CA GLU A 691 40.02 39.45 -15.52
C GLU A 691 41.24 40.19 -14.92
N VAL A 692 42.07 39.40 -14.21
CA VAL A 692 43.56 39.42 -14.09
C VAL A 692 43.98 39.51 -12.61
N ALA A 693 44.97 38.80 -12.08
CA ALA A 693 45.64 37.50 -12.28
C ALA A 693 46.73 37.42 -11.17
N THR A 694 47.37 36.25 -11.04
CA THR A 694 48.70 35.96 -10.42
C THR A 694 48.78 35.91 -8.88
N ASP A 695 49.57 35.06 -8.20
CA ASP A 695 50.43 33.92 -8.57
C ASP A 695 50.87 33.11 -7.32
N ALA A 696 51.24 31.83 -7.55
CA ALA A 696 52.28 30.99 -6.89
C ALA A 696 52.33 30.76 -5.36
N ASN A 697 52.31 29.48 -4.89
CA ASN A 697 53.49 28.58 -4.83
C ASN A 697 53.24 27.25 -4.04
N ASN A 698 53.70 26.14 -4.64
CA ASN A 698 54.30 24.90 -4.12
C ASN A 698 53.96 24.34 -2.72
N ASP A 699 53.51 23.09 -2.63
CA ASP A 699 54.40 21.91 -2.53
C ASP A 699 53.64 20.57 -2.48
N ALA A 700 54.20 19.55 -3.11
CA ALA A 700 53.71 18.16 -3.11
C ALA A 700 54.42 17.32 -2.02
N PRO A 701 53.91 16.12 -1.67
CA PRO A 701 54.62 14.95 -2.17
C PRO A 701 53.73 13.77 -2.63
N LYS A 702 54.37 12.90 -3.41
CA LYS A 702 53.83 11.82 -4.26
C LYS A 702 53.53 10.49 -3.53
N SER A 703 52.64 9.75 -4.20
CA SER A 703 52.60 8.29 -4.42
C SER A 703 51.77 7.42 -3.46
N LYS A 704 50.76 6.73 -4.00
CA LYS A 704 50.90 5.37 -4.55
C LYS A 704 49.59 4.91 -5.17
N THR A 705 49.64 4.61 -6.45
CA THR A 705 48.64 3.83 -7.19
C THR A 705 48.62 2.41 -6.62
N LYS A 706 47.44 1.93 -6.24
CA LYS A 706 47.16 0.49 -6.08
C LYS A 706 45.93 0.16 -6.90
N GLU A 707 46.14 -0.68 -7.91
CA GLU A 707 45.11 -1.54 -8.47
C GLU A 707 44.40 -2.28 -7.33
N VAL A 708 43.08 -2.25 -7.32
CA VAL A 708 42.26 -3.18 -6.55
C VAL A 708 41.40 -3.94 -7.54
N THR A 709 41.78 -5.19 -7.71
CA THR A 709 41.06 -6.28 -8.37
C THR A 709 39.62 -6.39 -7.86
N SER A 710 38.72 -6.62 -8.81
CA SER A 710 37.28 -6.89 -8.63
C SER A 710 37.00 -7.95 -7.56
N ALA A 711 36.46 -7.52 -6.41
CA ALA A 711 35.75 -8.40 -5.49
C ALA A 711 34.29 -8.53 -5.94
N LYS A 712 33.83 -9.76 -6.14
CA LYS A 712 32.43 -10.10 -6.41
C LYS A 712 31.55 -9.55 -5.28
N ASN A 713 30.76 -8.53 -5.57
CA ASN A 713 29.64 -8.13 -4.71
C ASN A 713 28.52 -9.16 -4.85
N VAL A 714 28.38 -10.00 -3.83
CA VAL A 714 27.16 -10.78 -3.58
C VAL A 714 26.18 -9.83 -2.92
N LEU A 715 25.20 -9.37 -3.70
CA LEU A 715 24.09 -8.53 -3.21
C LEU A 715 23.05 -9.40 -2.50
N PRO A 716 22.52 -8.98 -1.33
CA PRO A 716 21.31 -9.55 -0.78
C PRO A 716 20.12 -9.16 -1.68
N LYS A 717 19.31 -10.15 -2.05
CA LYS A 717 18.09 -9.96 -2.85
C LYS A 717 16.91 -9.87 -1.88
N THR A 718 16.19 -8.76 -1.92
CA THR A 718 14.95 -8.51 -1.18
C THR A 718 13.86 -9.47 -1.65
N GLY A 719 13.33 -10.29 -0.75
CA GLY A 719 12.22 -11.21 -1.05
C GLY A 719 10.88 -10.75 -0.48
N LEU A 720 9.84 -10.99 -1.26
CA LEU A 720 8.48 -11.28 -0.83
C LEU A 720 7.85 -12.08 -1.98
N ASP A 721 8.35 -13.29 -2.18
CA ASP A 721 7.73 -14.32 -3.01
C ASP A 721 6.65 -15.00 -2.17
N THR A 722 5.40 -14.55 -2.28
CA THR A 722 4.25 -15.32 -1.78
C THR A 722 3.31 -15.65 -2.92
N SER A 723 3.66 -16.67 -3.70
CA SER A 723 2.67 -17.48 -4.38
C SER A 723 2.08 -18.47 -3.36
N SER A 724 0.98 -18.11 -2.71
CA SER A 724 0.24 -19.03 -1.84
C SER A 724 -0.46 -20.09 -2.69
N SER A 725 0.15 -21.25 -2.89
CA SER A 725 -0.57 -22.46 -3.29
C SER A 725 -0.63 -23.43 -2.12
N LEU A 726 -1.77 -23.45 -1.46
CA LEU A 726 -2.18 -24.46 -0.50
C LEU A 726 -2.16 -25.84 -1.18
N VAL A 727 -1.35 -26.77 -0.65
CA VAL A 727 -1.54 -28.20 -0.88
C VAL A 727 -2.23 -28.74 0.37
N PHE A 728 -3.53 -29.01 0.24
CA PHE A 728 -4.22 -29.91 1.15
C PHE A 728 -3.69 -31.32 0.90
N ALA A 729 -3.00 -31.91 1.88
CA ALA A 729 -2.77 -33.35 1.92
C ALA A 729 -3.55 -33.91 3.11
N GLY A 730 -4.72 -34.49 2.81
CA GLY A 730 -5.38 -35.39 3.74
C GLY A 730 -4.62 -36.71 3.78
N ILE A 731 -4.18 -37.13 4.96
CA ILE A 731 -3.78 -38.51 5.22
C ILE A 731 -4.43 -38.93 6.54
N SER A 732 -5.53 -39.66 6.41
CA SER A 732 -6.01 -40.57 7.43
C SER A 732 -5.56 -41.99 7.06
N ALA A 733 -5.27 -42.77 8.10
CA ALA A 733 -4.93 -44.19 8.13
C ALA A 733 -3.43 -44.56 7.93
N MET A 734 -2.76 -44.83 9.04
CA MET A 734 -2.36 -46.21 9.35
C MET A 734 -2.11 -46.37 10.85
N MET A 735 -2.94 -47.21 11.47
CA MET A 735 -2.74 -47.74 12.81
C MET A 735 -1.81 -48.96 12.74
N ALA A 736 -1.03 -49.13 13.81
CA ALA A 736 -0.34 -50.34 14.25
C ALA A 736 0.90 -50.79 13.45
N PHE A 737 2.08 -50.66 14.06
CA PHE A 737 2.78 -51.81 14.67
C PHE A 737 4.01 -51.32 15.44
N PHE A 738 3.92 -51.33 16.77
CA PHE A 738 5.09 -51.38 17.64
C PHE A 738 5.42 -52.86 17.88
N LEU A 739 6.68 -53.26 17.65
CA LEU A 739 7.51 -54.03 18.60
C LEU A 739 8.74 -54.61 17.90
N GLY A 740 9.89 -54.56 18.59
CA GLY A 740 10.84 -55.66 18.52
C GLY A 740 12.18 -55.39 17.85
N ARG A 741 13.00 -54.52 18.44
CA ARG A 741 14.45 -54.51 18.27
C ARG A 741 15.03 -55.83 18.81
N LYS A 742 15.57 -56.73 17.95
CA LYS A 742 16.57 -57.73 18.36
C LYS A 742 17.38 -58.31 17.20
N LYS A 743 18.67 -57.95 17.16
CA LYS A 743 19.87 -58.77 16.83
C LYS A 743 19.67 -60.02 15.93
N ARG A 744 20.38 -60.09 14.80
CA ARG A 744 21.71 -60.73 14.63
C ARG A 744 22.14 -60.79 13.14
N ASN A 745 23.46 -60.64 12.95
CA ASN A 745 24.29 -60.95 11.78
C ASN A 745 23.76 -62.07 10.86
N ASN A 746 23.76 -61.87 9.55
CA ASN A 746 24.91 -62.03 8.63
C ASN A 746 24.62 -61.32 7.32
#